data_AF-A0A6I3ER16-F1
#
_entry.id   AF-A0A6I3ER16-F1
#
_cell.length_a   1.000
_cell.length_b   1.000
_cell.length_c   1.000
_cell.angle_alpha   90.00
_cell.angle_beta   90.00
_cell.angle_gamma   90.00
#
_symmetry.space_group_name_H-M   'P 1'
#
loop_
_entity.id
_entity.type
_entity.pdbx_description
1 polymer ?
#
loop_
_entity_poly.entity_id
_entity_poly.type
_entity_poly.pdbx_seq_one_letter_code
_entity_poly.pdbx_strand_id
1 'polypeptide(L)'
;MYRIVRRQELSPSTFLWDVEARDIAGSAKPGQFVMVRLHEGAERVPLTIADYDAAAGTITLVVQALGRSTAEMRDQYHEGDEFADVVGPLGVPTDIDHVGHVVLVGGGLGVAPIYPQLRAFKQAGNRTTAIVGFRSIDLAFWQDHLAQWADEVIVCTDDGSSGRQGLVTDALAEMVDSPDPTRRPDLVVAIGPMVMMRACAETTRAAGVPTVVSLNTIMVDGTGMCGSCRVSINGVTRFACVEGPDFDAHAVDFDELLARQRRFKGEEQTAAQEYEHRCQVEQQLFVEGRRTYKKLKDIEPTRVPMPERDPRIRARTFDEVTLGYSLTEAMREAERCLQCRRPTCIEGCPVSIDIPRFIRHLLVRDVDAALDVIHEANILPSVCGRVCPQESQCEAQCVIGRKMEPVAIGRLERFIGDHGVGSHQTIAAPTGKRVAVVGSGPAGLACAADLARSGVDVTVYEALHVAGGVLRYGIPSFRLPREIIDREVAGLAEMGVKFETDKVVGRTFTVQELLDNKGYDAVFLGVGAGAPTFLGIPGENAGRVISANEFLTRVNLMGGDRFPDIDTPVGIGKDVVVIGAGNTAMDCLRVAKRLGSKVRCVYRRSRAEAPARAEELHHAEDEGVEFMFLHNPLEVLTNSEGLVRGVRVERMELGEPDEWGRRTPLGTGETLEVECDTVIVALGTNPNPIITRNTPGLGLDGRGYVAADPITQATSLPGVFAGGDIVTGGATVILAMGAGRRAAAAINEYLATGAQALVADDVRTALCPRCHRPMDEGDDGICCAESMLTWKCTGCSKRSDGFAFPYGRCSACGGELDLIDPPALNDDAREAVRKAFEIELGGRDFYVAAAAHTNDADLRDTFERLANMEGEHIETLVRRYHLPSPPGADGNLHPGILQAGGTRNADDPFDLLGMAIDLERRAEAYFRTRIAGSTPAAAILYEELAAEEVEHIDLLTTELVAMRAERRGLL
;
A
#
# COMPACT_ATOMS: atom_id res chain seq x y z
N MET A 1 -16.95 -27.96 -24.41
CA MET A 1 -15.67 -27.70 -23.71
C MET A 1 -14.70 -28.76 -24.21
N TYR A 2 -13.47 -28.37 -24.54
CA TYR A 2 -12.49 -29.22 -25.22
C TYR A 2 -11.43 -29.65 -24.21
N ARG A 3 -11.62 -30.83 -23.61
CA ARG A 3 -10.81 -31.31 -22.49
C ARG A 3 -9.57 -32.05 -22.96
N ILE A 4 -8.43 -31.80 -22.31
CA ILE A 4 -7.19 -32.58 -22.48
C ILE A 4 -7.37 -33.89 -21.72
N VAL A 5 -7.57 -34.99 -22.44
CA VAL A 5 -7.78 -36.31 -21.84
C VAL A 5 -6.48 -37.08 -21.64
N ARG A 6 -5.41 -36.67 -22.31
CA ARG A 6 -4.07 -37.21 -22.12
C ARG A 6 -3.03 -36.16 -22.44
N ARG A 7 -1.98 -36.10 -21.62
CA ARG A 7 -0.76 -35.35 -21.93
C ARG A 7 0.45 -36.28 -21.88
N GLN A 8 1.34 -36.18 -22.85
CA GLN A 8 2.62 -36.89 -22.83
C GLN A 8 3.76 -35.98 -23.30
N GLU A 9 4.82 -35.92 -22.51
CA GLU A 9 6.07 -35.28 -22.90
C GLU A 9 6.85 -36.19 -23.86
N LEU A 10 7.27 -35.64 -25.00
CA LEU A 10 8.04 -36.35 -26.02
C LEU A 10 9.52 -35.95 -25.99
N SER A 11 9.81 -34.69 -25.66
CA SER A 11 11.14 -34.14 -25.43
C SER A 11 11.03 -32.89 -24.54
N PRO A 12 12.15 -32.28 -24.07
CA PRO A 12 12.11 -31.08 -23.23
C PRO A 12 11.36 -29.87 -23.83
N SER A 13 11.15 -29.87 -25.15
CA SER A 13 10.42 -28.82 -25.87
C SER A 13 9.20 -29.31 -26.63
N THR A 14 8.94 -30.63 -26.70
CA THR A 14 7.84 -31.20 -27.48
C THR A 14 6.96 -32.06 -26.61
N PHE A 15 5.65 -31.88 -26.71
CA PHE A 15 4.65 -32.67 -26.00
C PHE A 15 3.46 -32.93 -26.91
N LEU A 16 2.64 -33.90 -26.52
CA LEU A 16 1.39 -34.20 -27.19
C LEU A 16 0.20 -34.11 -26.24
N TRP A 17 -0.95 -33.78 -26.81
CA TRP A 17 -2.25 -33.81 -26.17
C TRP A 17 -3.24 -34.63 -26.97
N ASP A 18 -3.98 -35.50 -26.29
CA ASP A 18 -5.25 -35.97 -26.82
C ASP A 18 -6.35 -35.08 -26.26
N VAL A 19 -7.13 -34.48 -27.16
CA VAL A 19 -8.16 -33.49 -26.84
C VAL A 19 -9.51 -34.05 -27.24
N GLU A 20 -10.47 -34.03 -26.32
CA GLU A 20 -11.85 -34.39 -26.62
C GLU A 20 -12.48 -33.36 -27.57
N ALA A 21 -12.75 -33.79 -28.80
CA ALA A 21 -13.28 -32.96 -29.88
C ALA A 21 -14.09 -33.82 -30.85
N ARG A 22 -15.19 -34.40 -30.38
CA ARG A 22 -15.93 -35.47 -31.07
C ARG A 22 -16.31 -35.16 -32.52
N ASP A 23 -16.85 -33.96 -32.77
CA ASP A 23 -17.28 -33.55 -34.11
C ASP A 23 -16.07 -33.35 -35.05
N ILE A 24 -14.96 -32.86 -34.50
CA ILE A 24 -13.70 -32.68 -35.23
C ILE A 24 -13.10 -34.04 -35.56
N ALA A 25 -12.97 -34.93 -34.57
CA ALA A 25 -12.42 -36.27 -34.74
C ALA A 25 -13.22 -37.10 -35.77
N GLY A 26 -14.54 -36.94 -35.81
CA GLY A 26 -15.41 -37.63 -36.78
C GLY A 26 -15.31 -37.11 -38.22
N SER A 27 -14.79 -35.89 -38.42
CA SER A 27 -14.69 -35.25 -39.73
C SER A 27 -13.25 -35.02 -40.23
N ALA A 28 -12.27 -35.17 -39.33
CA ALA A 28 -10.86 -34.96 -39.62
C ALA A 28 -10.33 -35.89 -40.71
N LYS A 29 -9.49 -35.32 -41.58
CA LYS A 29 -8.76 -36.02 -42.64
C LYS A 29 -7.28 -35.65 -42.60
N PRO A 30 -6.39 -36.47 -43.19
CA PRO A 30 -4.97 -36.13 -43.30
C PRO A 30 -4.75 -34.76 -43.94
N GLY A 31 -3.76 -34.01 -43.45
CA GLY A 31 -3.44 -32.66 -43.93
C GLY A 31 -4.21 -31.52 -43.28
N GLN A 32 -5.23 -31.80 -42.46
CA GLN A 32 -6.04 -30.77 -41.80
C GLN A 32 -5.49 -30.34 -40.43
N PHE A 33 -5.91 -29.16 -39.99
CA PHE A 33 -5.47 -28.55 -38.73
C PHE A 33 -6.65 -27.97 -37.95
N VAL A 34 -6.39 -27.52 -36.72
CA VAL A 34 -7.34 -26.80 -35.86
C VAL A 34 -6.75 -25.46 -35.42
N MET A 35 -7.61 -24.50 -35.09
CA MET A 35 -7.21 -23.30 -34.33
C MET A 35 -7.55 -23.51 -32.86
N VAL A 36 -6.56 -23.43 -31.98
CA VAL A 36 -6.73 -23.57 -30.52
C VAL A 36 -6.56 -22.20 -29.86
N ARG A 37 -7.46 -21.87 -28.93
CA ARG A 37 -7.34 -20.71 -28.04
C ARG A 37 -7.42 -21.17 -26.59
N LEU A 38 -6.40 -20.81 -25.82
CA LEU A 38 -6.23 -21.25 -24.43
C LEU A 38 -7.29 -20.67 -23.50
N HIS A 39 -7.32 -19.34 -23.38
CA HIS A 39 -8.22 -18.60 -22.48
C HIS A 39 -8.66 -17.27 -23.14
N GLU A 40 -9.48 -16.49 -22.44
CA GLU A 40 -9.88 -15.17 -22.91
C GLU A 40 -8.68 -14.23 -23.10
N GLY A 41 -8.61 -13.52 -24.23
CA GLY A 41 -7.46 -12.68 -24.61
C GLY A 41 -6.23 -13.43 -25.13
N ALA A 42 -6.21 -14.77 -25.13
CA ALA A 42 -5.13 -15.56 -25.73
C ALA A 42 -5.15 -15.51 -27.27
N GLU A 43 -3.98 -15.73 -27.87
CA GLU A 43 -3.82 -15.93 -29.30
C GLU A 43 -4.55 -17.19 -29.79
N ARG A 44 -5.01 -17.17 -31.05
CA ARG A 44 -5.49 -18.37 -31.75
C ARG A 44 -4.31 -19.03 -32.47
N VAL A 45 -3.91 -20.21 -32.00
CA VAL A 45 -2.73 -20.92 -32.50
C VAL A 45 -3.16 -22.01 -33.49
N PRO A 46 -2.64 -22.02 -34.74
CA PRO A 46 -2.87 -23.13 -35.67
C PRO A 46 -2.06 -24.35 -35.24
N LEU A 47 -2.72 -25.49 -35.04
CA LEU A 47 -2.09 -26.76 -34.70
C LEU A 47 -2.59 -27.87 -35.62
N THR A 48 -1.66 -28.60 -36.26
CA THR A 48 -2.03 -29.72 -37.14
C THR A 48 -2.65 -30.86 -36.33
N ILE A 49 -3.65 -31.51 -36.91
CA ILE A 49 -4.22 -32.75 -36.35
C ILE A 49 -3.21 -33.87 -36.66
N ALA A 50 -2.42 -34.24 -35.65
CA ALA A 50 -1.36 -35.24 -35.78
C ALA A 50 -1.91 -36.67 -35.80
N ASP A 51 -3.02 -36.91 -35.11
CA ASP A 51 -3.83 -38.12 -35.23
C ASP A 51 -5.27 -37.85 -34.78
N TYR A 52 -6.18 -38.79 -34.98
CA TYR A 52 -7.57 -38.70 -34.54
C TYR A 52 -8.19 -40.08 -34.36
N ASP A 53 -9.03 -40.22 -33.33
CA ASP A 53 -9.82 -41.40 -33.07
C ASP A 53 -11.31 -41.01 -33.02
N ALA A 54 -12.03 -41.34 -34.09
CA ALA A 54 -13.46 -41.04 -34.22
C ALA A 54 -14.34 -41.82 -33.20
N ALA A 55 -13.87 -42.98 -32.73
CA ALA A 55 -14.61 -43.79 -31.75
C ALA A 55 -14.41 -43.23 -30.33
N ALA A 56 -13.19 -42.84 -29.98
CA ALA A 56 -12.89 -42.15 -28.73
C ALA A 56 -13.36 -40.68 -28.73
N GLY A 57 -13.56 -40.09 -29.91
CA GLY A 57 -13.95 -38.69 -30.08
C GLY A 57 -12.80 -37.71 -29.81
N THR A 58 -11.55 -38.14 -30.02
CA THR A 58 -10.35 -37.37 -29.68
C THR A 58 -9.53 -37.01 -30.92
N ILE A 59 -8.86 -35.86 -30.84
CA ILE A 59 -7.80 -35.47 -31.77
C ILE A 59 -6.48 -35.39 -31.03
N THR A 60 -5.40 -35.82 -31.67
CA THR A 60 -4.04 -35.71 -31.12
C THR A 60 -3.36 -34.49 -31.71
N LEU A 61 -2.87 -33.61 -30.84
CA LEU A 61 -2.08 -32.43 -31.18
C LEU A 61 -0.65 -32.63 -30.67
N VAL A 62 0.34 -32.39 -31.52
CA VAL A 62 1.76 -32.37 -31.10
C VAL A 62 2.26 -30.94 -31.20
N VAL A 63 2.81 -30.43 -30.10
CA VAL A 63 3.19 -29.02 -29.96
C VAL A 63 4.65 -28.94 -29.55
N GLN A 64 5.38 -28.02 -30.19
CA GLN A 64 6.71 -27.63 -29.77
C GLN A 64 6.67 -26.24 -29.11
N ALA A 65 7.18 -26.14 -27.88
CA ALA A 65 7.28 -24.89 -27.14
C ALA A 65 8.38 -23.99 -27.73
N LEU A 66 7.99 -23.10 -28.64
CA LEU A 66 8.90 -22.17 -29.36
C LEU A 66 8.67 -20.70 -28.99
N GLY A 67 7.43 -20.33 -28.68
CA GLY A 67 7.05 -18.97 -28.28
C GLY A 67 6.20 -18.95 -27.01
N ARG A 68 5.84 -17.76 -26.54
CA ARG A 68 5.10 -17.52 -25.30
C ARG A 68 3.85 -18.41 -25.17
N SER A 69 2.97 -18.41 -26.16
CA SER A 69 1.71 -19.19 -26.14
C SER A 69 1.96 -20.70 -26.02
N THR A 70 2.94 -21.23 -26.76
CA THR A 70 3.29 -22.67 -26.73
C THR A 70 4.10 -23.08 -25.49
N ALA A 71 4.83 -22.13 -24.87
CA ALA A 71 5.47 -22.36 -23.58
C ALA A 71 4.42 -22.40 -22.46
N GLU A 72 3.42 -21.52 -22.51
CA GLU A 72 2.26 -21.52 -21.62
C GLU A 72 1.47 -22.83 -21.71
N MET A 73 1.24 -23.33 -22.93
CA MET A 73 0.70 -24.67 -23.16
C MET A 73 1.49 -25.76 -22.42
N ARG A 74 2.83 -25.73 -22.50
CA ARG A 74 3.68 -26.73 -21.83
C ARG A 74 3.64 -26.59 -20.30
N ASP A 75 3.72 -25.37 -19.80
CA ASP A 75 4.00 -25.12 -18.39
C ASP A 75 2.73 -25.11 -17.53
N GLN A 76 1.59 -24.66 -18.09
CA GLN A 76 0.37 -24.38 -17.31
C GLN A 76 -0.82 -25.29 -17.63
N TYR A 77 -0.80 -26.05 -18.73
CA TYR A 77 -1.92 -26.92 -19.13
C TYR A 77 -1.58 -28.40 -18.93
N HIS A 78 -2.37 -29.09 -18.12
CA HIS A 78 -2.22 -30.47 -17.71
C HIS A 78 -3.40 -31.34 -18.16
N GLU A 79 -3.26 -32.65 -17.96
CA GLU A 79 -4.37 -33.58 -18.18
C GLU A 79 -5.54 -33.21 -17.25
N GLY A 80 -6.73 -33.09 -17.82
CA GLY A 80 -7.92 -32.65 -17.13
C GLY A 80 -8.34 -31.22 -17.45
N ASP A 81 -7.41 -30.36 -17.87
CA ASP A 81 -7.69 -28.96 -18.22
C ASP A 81 -8.44 -28.84 -19.55
N GLU A 82 -9.02 -27.66 -19.80
CA GLU A 82 -9.87 -27.41 -20.96
C GLU A 82 -9.40 -26.17 -21.73
N PHE A 83 -9.55 -26.21 -23.05
CA PHE A 83 -9.37 -25.02 -23.88
C PHE A 83 -10.66 -24.21 -23.95
N ALA A 84 -10.51 -22.88 -23.98
CA ALA A 84 -11.62 -21.98 -24.29
C ALA A 84 -12.24 -22.31 -25.66
N ASP A 85 -11.41 -22.49 -26.70
CA ASP A 85 -11.90 -22.81 -28.05
C ASP A 85 -10.97 -23.76 -28.82
N VAL A 86 -11.60 -24.66 -29.58
CA VAL A 86 -10.97 -25.44 -30.65
C VAL A 86 -11.87 -25.35 -31.88
N VAL A 87 -11.33 -24.89 -33.00
CA VAL A 87 -12.08 -24.73 -34.26
C VAL A 87 -11.44 -25.58 -35.36
N GLY A 88 -12.21 -26.49 -35.93
CA GLY A 88 -11.84 -27.25 -37.12
C GLY A 88 -12.72 -28.46 -37.39
N PRO A 89 -12.27 -29.42 -38.22
CA PRO A 89 -11.01 -29.39 -38.96
C PRO A 89 -11.02 -28.28 -40.03
N LEU A 90 -9.88 -27.65 -40.25
CA LEU A 90 -9.67 -26.57 -41.22
C LEU A 90 -8.63 -26.98 -42.26
N GLY A 91 -8.60 -26.24 -43.37
CA GLY A 91 -7.80 -26.59 -44.53
C GLY A 91 -8.43 -27.66 -45.42
N VAL A 92 -7.88 -27.78 -46.61
CA VAL A 92 -8.16 -28.81 -47.60
C VAL A 92 -7.42 -30.08 -47.19
N PRO A 93 -8.11 -31.24 -47.12
CA PRO A 93 -7.45 -32.52 -46.92
C PRO A 93 -6.39 -32.80 -47.99
N THR A 94 -5.34 -33.51 -47.62
CA THR A 94 -4.34 -34.00 -48.59
C THR A 94 -5.02 -34.91 -49.62
N ASP A 95 -4.70 -34.71 -50.90
CA ASP A 95 -5.13 -35.60 -51.98
C ASP A 95 -4.35 -36.92 -51.91
N ILE A 96 -5.04 -38.02 -51.61
CA ILE A 96 -4.45 -39.35 -51.43
C ILE A 96 -4.84 -40.25 -52.62
N ASP A 97 -3.88 -40.48 -53.52
CA ASP A 97 -4.01 -41.37 -54.67
C ASP A 97 -3.00 -42.53 -54.63
N HIS A 98 -3.25 -43.58 -55.42
CA HIS A 98 -2.25 -44.62 -55.68
C HIS A 98 -1.31 -44.18 -56.82
N VAL A 99 -0.16 -43.62 -56.44
CA VAL A 99 0.83 -43.03 -57.36
C VAL A 99 2.08 -43.89 -57.56
N GLY A 100 2.36 -44.84 -56.66
CA GLY A 100 3.53 -45.70 -56.72
C GLY A 100 4.34 -45.63 -55.42
N HIS A 101 5.46 -44.91 -55.45
CA HIS A 101 6.35 -44.71 -54.32
C HIS A 101 6.28 -43.28 -53.78
N VAL A 102 5.83 -43.14 -52.53
CA VAL A 102 5.69 -41.85 -51.84
C VAL A 102 6.76 -41.71 -50.77
N VAL A 103 7.54 -40.63 -50.82
CA VAL A 103 8.54 -40.29 -49.81
C VAL A 103 8.03 -39.13 -48.96
N LEU A 104 7.82 -39.36 -47.67
CA LEU A 104 7.38 -38.34 -46.71
C LEU A 104 8.58 -37.86 -45.89
N VAL A 105 8.88 -36.57 -45.99
CA VAL A 105 10.03 -35.93 -45.35
C VAL A 105 9.54 -35.05 -44.19
N GLY A 106 9.89 -35.42 -42.96
CA GLY A 106 9.50 -34.73 -41.73
C GLY A 106 10.68 -34.09 -41.01
N GLY A 107 10.68 -32.76 -40.84
CA GLY A 107 11.72 -32.06 -40.09
C GLY A 107 11.25 -31.62 -38.71
N GLY A 108 11.88 -32.11 -37.64
CA GLY A 108 11.55 -31.76 -36.26
C GLY A 108 10.09 -32.03 -35.92
N LEU A 109 9.32 -30.99 -35.59
CA LEU A 109 7.88 -31.10 -35.36
C LEU A 109 7.11 -31.61 -36.60
N GLY A 110 7.66 -31.45 -37.80
CA GLY A 110 7.10 -31.95 -39.07
C GLY A 110 6.91 -33.47 -39.14
N VAL A 111 7.47 -34.23 -38.20
CA VAL A 111 7.22 -35.68 -38.06
C VAL A 111 5.77 -35.99 -37.66
N ALA A 112 5.16 -35.17 -36.81
CA ALA A 112 3.77 -35.35 -36.40
C ALA A 112 2.77 -35.19 -37.56
N PRO A 113 2.81 -34.13 -38.39
CA PRO A 113 1.86 -33.94 -39.48
C PRO A 113 2.06 -34.87 -40.68
N ILE A 114 3.25 -35.48 -40.88
CA ILE A 114 3.42 -36.49 -41.93
C ILE A 114 2.77 -37.83 -41.57
N TYR A 115 2.62 -38.15 -40.28
CA TYR A 115 2.09 -39.44 -39.82
C TYR A 115 0.70 -39.79 -40.40
N PRO A 116 -0.33 -38.91 -40.33
CA PRO A 116 -1.64 -39.24 -40.88
C PRO A 116 -1.62 -39.37 -42.40
N GLN A 117 -0.76 -38.61 -43.10
CA GLN A 117 -0.59 -38.71 -44.55
C GLN A 117 0.11 -40.02 -44.93
N LEU A 118 1.17 -40.41 -44.22
CA LEU A 118 1.88 -41.68 -44.40
C LEU A 118 0.92 -42.86 -44.28
N ARG A 119 0.12 -42.88 -43.19
CA ARG A 119 -0.89 -43.91 -42.95
C ARG A 119 -1.88 -44.00 -44.11
N ALA A 120 -2.38 -42.85 -44.59
CA ALA A 120 -3.35 -42.82 -45.69
C ALA A 120 -2.76 -43.28 -47.03
N PHE A 121 -1.55 -42.83 -47.39
CA PHE A 121 -0.88 -43.29 -48.62
C PHE A 121 -0.57 -44.79 -48.58
N LYS A 122 -0.16 -45.31 -47.43
CA LYS A 122 0.06 -46.75 -47.24
C LYS A 122 -1.22 -47.54 -47.43
N GLN A 123 -2.33 -47.09 -46.83
CA GLN A 123 -3.65 -47.71 -46.96
C GLN A 123 -4.19 -47.65 -48.40
N ALA A 124 -3.81 -46.62 -49.17
CA ALA A 124 -4.12 -46.52 -50.59
C ALA A 124 -3.28 -47.45 -51.50
N GLY A 125 -2.35 -48.24 -50.93
CA GLY A 125 -1.56 -49.23 -51.65
C GLY A 125 -0.20 -48.75 -52.14
N ASN A 126 0.24 -47.55 -51.75
CA ASN A 126 1.55 -47.05 -52.14
C ASN A 126 2.69 -47.71 -51.35
N ARG A 127 3.86 -47.81 -51.98
CA ARG A 127 5.12 -47.97 -51.24
C ARG A 127 5.42 -46.65 -50.56
N THR A 128 5.82 -46.69 -49.29
CA THR A 128 6.03 -45.48 -48.50
C THR A 128 7.38 -45.50 -47.80
N THR A 129 8.13 -44.41 -47.91
CA THR A 129 9.37 -44.20 -47.15
C THR A 129 9.25 -42.92 -46.34
N ALA A 130 9.58 -42.98 -45.05
CA ALA A 130 9.63 -41.82 -44.18
C ALA A 130 11.10 -41.39 -43.99
N ILE A 131 11.42 -40.13 -44.31
CA ILE A 131 12.72 -39.53 -44.00
C ILE A 131 12.50 -38.49 -42.91
N VAL A 132 13.06 -38.70 -41.72
CA VAL A 132 12.85 -37.81 -40.58
C VAL A 132 14.15 -37.18 -40.09
N GLY A 133 14.13 -35.88 -39.83
CA GLY A 133 15.30 -35.09 -39.46
C GLY A 133 15.16 -34.42 -38.11
N PHE A 134 16.19 -34.55 -37.26
CA PHE A 134 16.27 -33.89 -35.96
C PHE A 134 17.65 -33.28 -35.73
N ARG A 135 17.76 -32.31 -34.82
CA ARG A 135 19.10 -31.76 -34.47
C ARG A 135 19.92 -32.78 -33.69
N SER A 136 19.27 -33.52 -32.79
CA SER A 136 19.83 -34.61 -31.99
C SER A 136 18.75 -35.65 -31.69
N ILE A 137 19.17 -36.84 -31.26
CA ILE A 137 18.29 -37.94 -30.86
C ILE A 137 17.38 -37.58 -29.69
N ASP A 138 17.80 -36.69 -28.80
CA ASP A 138 17.01 -36.25 -27.62
C ASP A 138 15.74 -35.47 -28.01
N LEU A 139 15.68 -34.96 -29.24
CA LEU A 139 14.50 -34.27 -29.77
C LEU A 139 13.62 -35.18 -30.63
N ALA A 140 14.06 -36.41 -30.88
CA ALA A 140 13.46 -37.28 -31.86
C ALA A 140 12.30 -38.08 -31.26
N PHE A 141 11.17 -38.15 -31.97
CA PHE A 141 9.96 -38.83 -31.48
C PHE A 141 9.23 -39.56 -32.62
N TRP A 142 8.37 -40.53 -32.26
CA TRP A 142 7.44 -41.24 -33.15
C TRP A 142 8.06 -42.03 -34.32
N GLN A 143 9.35 -42.36 -34.28
CA GLN A 143 9.99 -43.21 -35.30
C GLN A 143 9.30 -44.59 -35.35
N ASP A 144 9.00 -45.17 -34.20
CA ASP A 144 8.29 -46.44 -34.10
C ASP A 144 6.85 -46.36 -34.60
N HIS A 145 6.21 -45.19 -34.47
CA HIS A 145 4.86 -44.98 -34.99
C HIS A 145 4.89 -44.92 -36.52
N LEU A 146 5.86 -44.21 -37.10
CA LEU A 146 6.04 -44.17 -38.55
C LEU A 146 6.38 -45.56 -39.12
N ALA A 147 7.21 -46.34 -38.43
CA ALA A 147 7.61 -47.68 -38.86
C ALA A 147 6.44 -48.68 -38.98
N GLN A 148 5.28 -48.40 -38.35
CA GLN A 148 4.07 -49.21 -38.51
C GLN A 148 3.46 -49.09 -39.90
N TRP A 149 3.68 -47.96 -40.58
CA TRP A 149 3.05 -47.64 -41.85
C TRP A 149 4.06 -47.44 -43.00
N ALA A 150 5.30 -47.04 -42.69
CA ALA A 150 6.37 -46.93 -43.66
C ALA A 150 7.01 -48.29 -43.98
N ASP A 151 7.34 -48.52 -45.25
CA ASP A 151 8.16 -49.65 -45.69
C ASP A 151 9.64 -49.46 -45.34
N GLU A 152 10.08 -48.21 -45.25
CA GLU A 152 11.43 -47.82 -44.86
C GLU A 152 11.37 -46.51 -44.05
N VAL A 153 12.07 -46.47 -42.90
CA VAL A 153 12.23 -45.26 -42.10
C VAL A 153 13.72 -44.89 -42.07
N ILE A 154 14.04 -43.69 -42.56
CA ILE A 154 15.38 -43.13 -42.57
C ILE A 154 15.41 -42.00 -41.53
N VAL A 155 16.23 -42.17 -40.50
CA VAL A 155 16.43 -41.15 -39.47
C VAL A 155 17.73 -40.41 -39.74
N CYS A 156 17.66 -39.08 -39.80
CA CYS A 156 18.78 -38.17 -39.97
C CYS A 156 18.94 -37.30 -38.71
N THR A 157 20.17 -37.18 -38.21
CA THR A 157 20.51 -36.26 -37.12
C THR A 157 21.64 -35.31 -37.53
N ASP A 158 21.50 -34.02 -37.23
CA ASP A 158 22.52 -33.02 -37.57
C ASP A 158 23.87 -33.32 -36.87
N ASP A 159 23.80 -33.75 -35.61
CA ASP A 159 24.96 -34.06 -34.77
C ASP A 159 25.48 -35.51 -34.89
N GLY A 160 24.79 -36.37 -35.65
CA GLY A 160 25.14 -37.79 -35.81
C GLY A 160 24.84 -38.66 -34.59
N SER A 161 24.05 -38.17 -33.64
CA SER A 161 23.67 -38.91 -32.43
C SER A 161 22.82 -40.16 -32.69
N SER A 162 22.13 -40.25 -33.83
CA SER A 162 21.39 -41.44 -34.25
C SER A 162 21.15 -41.48 -35.76
N GLY A 163 21.02 -42.69 -36.31
CA GLY A 163 20.78 -42.91 -37.73
C GLY A 163 21.91 -42.35 -38.59
N ARG A 164 21.56 -41.61 -39.64
CA ARG A 164 22.50 -40.97 -40.55
C ARG A 164 22.86 -39.58 -40.05
N GLN A 165 24.16 -39.25 -40.04
CA GLN A 165 24.59 -37.88 -39.84
C GLN A 165 24.33 -37.05 -41.10
N GLY A 166 23.68 -35.89 -40.95
CA GLY A 166 23.42 -34.95 -42.04
C GLY A 166 21.95 -34.57 -42.21
N LEU A 167 21.64 -33.90 -43.32
CA LEU A 167 20.31 -33.35 -43.56
C LEU A 167 19.40 -34.39 -44.24
N VAL A 168 18.08 -34.26 -44.02
CA VAL A 168 17.07 -35.09 -44.70
C VAL A 168 17.13 -34.94 -46.23
N THR A 169 17.61 -33.80 -46.72
CA THR A 169 17.79 -33.53 -48.16
C THR A 169 18.90 -34.38 -48.77
N ASP A 170 19.90 -34.79 -47.99
CA ASP A 170 20.96 -35.67 -48.46
C ASP A 170 20.43 -37.09 -48.69
N ALA A 171 19.61 -37.57 -47.76
CA ALA A 171 18.91 -38.85 -47.90
C ALA A 171 17.89 -38.82 -49.06
N LEU A 172 17.17 -37.70 -49.21
CA LEU A 172 16.23 -37.51 -50.32
C LEU A 172 16.96 -37.50 -51.67
N ALA A 173 18.09 -36.78 -51.78
CA ALA A 173 18.88 -36.70 -53.00
C ALA A 173 19.35 -38.09 -53.45
N GLU A 174 19.82 -38.93 -52.54
CA GLU A 174 20.22 -40.31 -52.86
C GLU A 174 19.09 -41.18 -53.41
N MET A 175 17.84 -40.95 -52.98
CA MET A 175 16.68 -41.65 -53.51
C MET A 175 16.31 -41.14 -54.90
N VAL A 176 16.33 -39.81 -55.09
CA VAL A 176 16.05 -39.16 -56.38
C VAL A 176 17.09 -39.58 -57.44
N ASP A 177 18.36 -39.60 -57.07
CA ASP A 177 19.49 -39.92 -57.95
C ASP A 177 19.74 -41.44 -58.05
N SER A 178 18.92 -42.27 -57.39
CA SER A 178 19.16 -43.71 -57.32
C SER A 178 19.21 -44.35 -58.72
N PRO A 179 20.19 -45.22 -59.02
CA PRO A 179 20.21 -45.94 -60.29
C PRO A 179 19.10 -47.01 -60.38
N ASP A 180 18.48 -47.39 -59.25
CA ASP A 180 17.33 -48.29 -59.19
C ASP A 180 16.02 -47.49 -59.34
N PRO A 181 15.28 -47.64 -60.46
CA PRO A 181 14.02 -46.93 -60.67
C PRO A 181 12.98 -47.20 -59.60
N THR A 182 13.00 -48.38 -58.95
CA THR A 182 12.03 -48.74 -57.92
C THR A 182 12.26 -48.01 -56.60
N ARG A 183 13.45 -47.41 -56.42
CA ARG A 183 13.81 -46.61 -55.25
C ARG A 183 13.54 -45.12 -55.43
N ARG A 184 13.35 -44.66 -56.67
CA ARG A 184 13.02 -43.25 -56.95
C ARG A 184 11.61 -42.92 -56.46
N PRO A 185 11.38 -41.73 -55.90
CA PRO A 185 10.05 -41.27 -55.52
C PRO A 185 9.21 -40.89 -56.75
N ASP A 186 7.95 -41.31 -56.76
CA ASP A 186 6.92 -40.80 -57.69
C ASP A 186 6.22 -39.55 -57.13
N LEU A 187 6.22 -39.40 -55.80
CA LEU A 187 5.73 -38.23 -55.08
C LEU A 187 6.57 -37.98 -53.82
N VAL A 188 6.90 -36.72 -53.55
CA VAL A 188 7.51 -36.28 -52.29
C VAL A 188 6.55 -35.40 -51.54
N VAL A 189 6.34 -35.66 -50.25
CA VAL A 189 5.64 -34.77 -49.33
C VAL A 189 6.63 -34.28 -48.30
N ALA A 190 6.88 -32.98 -48.20
CA ALA A 190 7.81 -32.40 -47.25
C ALA A 190 7.11 -31.48 -46.26
N ILE A 191 7.26 -31.75 -44.96
CA ILE A 191 6.66 -30.95 -43.88
C ILE A 191 7.71 -30.69 -42.80
N GLY A 192 7.93 -29.42 -42.47
CA GLY A 192 8.89 -29.02 -41.47
C GLY A 192 9.26 -27.54 -41.58
N PRO A 193 10.45 -27.14 -41.12
CA PRO A 193 10.93 -25.77 -41.28
C PRO A 193 10.90 -25.32 -42.75
N MET A 194 10.52 -24.07 -43.02
CA MET A 194 10.41 -23.57 -44.41
C MET A 194 11.72 -23.69 -45.20
N VAL A 195 12.86 -23.56 -44.53
CA VAL A 195 14.18 -23.77 -45.15
C VAL A 195 14.40 -25.21 -45.61
N MET A 196 13.88 -26.19 -44.86
CA MET A 196 13.93 -27.61 -45.22
C MET A 196 12.98 -27.90 -46.38
N MET A 197 11.74 -27.39 -46.32
CA MET A 197 10.76 -27.55 -47.39
C MET A 197 11.27 -26.95 -48.72
N ARG A 198 11.91 -25.76 -48.66
CA ARG A 198 12.60 -25.17 -49.82
C ARG A 198 13.71 -26.07 -50.35
N ALA A 199 14.54 -26.63 -49.46
CA ALA A 199 15.62 -27.51 -49.87
C ALA A 199 15.09 -28.79 -50.54
N CYS A 200 14.04 -29.41 -49.99
CA CYS A 200 13.36 -30.55 -50.63
C CYS A 200 12.80 -30.20 -52.01
N ALA A 201 12.22 -29.00 -52.16
CA ALA A 201 11.74 -28.51 -53.45
C ALA A 201 12.88 -28.41 -54.48
N GLU A 202 14.04 -27.86 -54.09
CA GLU A 202 15.19 -27.72 -54.98
C GLU A 202 15.87 -29.07 -55.30
N THR A 203 15.95 -29.98 -54.31
CA THR A 203 16.49 -31.34 -54.52
C THR A 203 15.69 -32.11 -55.58
N THR A 204 14.37 -31.93 -55.62
CA THR A 204 13.48 -32.66 -56.52
C THR A 204 13.26 -31.98 -57.87
N ARG A 205 13.49 -30.66 -57.96
CA ARG A 205 13.20 -29.82 -59.14
C ARG A 205 13.91 -30.32 -60.40
N ALA A 206 15.20 -30.64 -60.31
CA ALA A 206 15.99 -31.07 -61.47
C ALA A 206 15.54 -32.44 -62.03
N ALA A 207 15.07 -33.32 -61.15
CA ALA A 207 14.55 -34.64 -61.53
C ALA A 207 13.07 -34.61 -61.96
N GLY A 208 12.39 -33.47 -61.79
CA GLY A 208 10.98 -33.32 -62.13
C GLY A 208 10.04 -34.16 -61.26
N VAL A 209 10.47 -34.52 -60.05
CA VAL A 209 9.65 -35.32 -59.13
C VAL A 209 8.57 -34.43 -58.50
N PRO A 210 7.27 -34.75 -58.66
CA PRO A 210 6.18 -34.03 -57.99
C PRO A 210 6.44 -33.90 -56.49
N THR A 211 6.39 -32.67 -55.98
CA THR A 211 6.70 -32.38 -54.58
C THR A 211 5.65 -31.46 -53.96
N VAL A 212 5.07 -31.91 -52.86
CA VAL A 212 4.07 -31.18 -52.08
C VAL A 212 4.71 -30.71 -50.77
N VAL A 213 4.40 -29.47 -50.37
CA VAL A 213 4.79 -28.92 -49.06
C VAL A 213 3.57 -28.46 -48.29
N SER A 214 3.49 -28.85 -47.01
CA SER A 214 2.45 -28.36 -46.10
C SER A 214 2.91 -27.05 -45.45
N LEU A 215 2.39 -25.93 -45.92
CA LEU A 215 2.85 -24.61 -45.49
C LEU A 215 2.27 -24.17 -44.15
N ASN A 216 3.15 -23.92 -43.17
CA ASN A 216 2.79 -23.24 -41.93
C ASN A 216 2.94 -21.71 -42.08
N THR A 217 1.96 -21.08 -42.72
CA THR A 217 1.89 -19.61 -42.85
C THR A 217 1.33 -18.97 -41.57
N ILE A 218 1.42 -17.64 -41.43
CA ILE A 218 0.80 -16.94 -40.30
C ILE A 218 -0.73 -17.02 -40.44
N MET A 219 -1.40 -17.75 -39.55
CA MET A 219 -2.86 -17.94 -39.53
C MET A 219 -3.47 -17.29 -38.28
N VAL A 220 -4.59 -16.57 -38.45
CA VAL A 220 -5.30 -15.90 -37.34
C VAL A 220 -6.70 -16.44 -37.18
N ASP A 221 -7.51 -16.40 -38.25
CA ASP A 221 -8.89 -16.87 -38.19
C ASP A 221 -9.06 -18.35 -38.58
N GLY A 222 -8.14 -18.88 -39.40
CA GLY A 222 -8.14 -20.27 -39.89
C GLY A 222 -9.14 -20.57 -41.02
N THR A 223 -9.95 -19.57 -41.43
CA THR A 223 -11.00 -19.67 -42.46
C THR A 223 -10.77 -18.74 -43.66
N GLY A 224 -9.62 -18.05 -43.70
CA GLY A 224 -9.18 -17.17 -44.79
C GLY A 224 -9.74 -15.75 -44.75
N MET A 225 -10.65 -15.42 -43.83
CA MET A 225 -11.31 -14.10 -43.79
C MET A 225 -10.34 -12.94 -43.57
N CYS A 226 -9.27 -13.13 -42.77
CA CYS A 226 -8.30 -12.08 -42.49
C CYS A 226 -7.23 -11.91 -43.58
N GLY A 227 -7.04 -12.92 -44.44
CA GLY A 227 -5.99 -12.95 -45.45
C GLY A 227 -4.55 -12.96 -44.95
N SER A 228 -4.31 -13.29 -43.67
CA SER A 228 -2.96 -13.39 -43.10
C SER A 228 -2.16 -14.55 -43.70
N CYS A 229 -2.82 -15.69 -43.91
CA CYS A 229 -2.25 -16.94 -44.40
C CYS A 229 -1.90 -16.93 -45.91
N ARG A 230 -1.89 -15.74 -46.52
CA ARG A 230 -1.68 -15.62 -47.96
C ARG A 230 -0.25 -16.01 -48.35
N VAL A 231 -0.17 -16.66 -49.50
CA VAL A 231 1.06 -17.13 -50.13
C VAL A 231 0.96 -16.93 -51.64
N SER A 232 2.06 -16.53 -52.28
CA SER A 232 2.17 -16.51 -53.74
C SER A 232 2.53 -17.91 -54.28
N ILE A 233 1.64 -18.47 -55.09
CA ILE A 233 1.81 -19.74 -55.81
C ILE A 233 1.77 -19.43 -57.32
N ASN A 234 2.87 -19.63 -58.04
CA ASN A 234 3.03 -19.24 -59.45
C ASN A 234 2.60 -17.77 -59.73
N GLY A 235 2.94 -16.87 -58.81
CA GLY A 235 2.59 -15.44 -58.91
C GLY A 235 1.11 -15.10 -58.63
N VAL A 236 0.29 -16.09 -58.24
CA VAL A 236 -1.11 -15.89 -57.82
C VAL A 236 -1.21 -16.02 -56.31
N THR A 237 -1.84 -15.04 -55.67
CA THR A 237 -2.11 -15.11 -54.23
C THR A 237 -3.15 -16.19 -53.93
N ARG A 238 -2.79 -17.11 -53.03
CA ARG A 238 -3.63 -18.18 -52.49
C ARG A 238 -3.68 -18.08 -50.97
N PHE A 239 -4.67 -18.70 -50.34
CA PHE A 239 -4.87 -18.69 -48.89
C PHE A 239 -4.63 -20.08 -48.29
N ALA A 240 -3.53 -20.26 -47.56
CA ALA A 240 -3.17 -21.56 -47.01
C ALA A 240 -4.22 -22.17 -46.06
N CYS A 241 -5.04 -21.36 -45.38
CA CYS A 241 -6.09 -21.85 -44.49
C CYS A 241 -7.29 -22.49 -45.20
N VAL A 242 -7.54 -22.15 -46.47
CA VAL A 242 -8.78 -22.53 -47.18
C VAL A 242 -8.50 -23.27 -48.49
N GLU A 243 -7.39 -22.94 -49.13
CA GLU A 243 -6.92 -23.56 -50.38
C GLU A 243 -5.73 -24.50 -50.13
N GLY A 244 -5.19 -24.56 -48.91
CA GLY A 244 -4.08 -25.41 -48.49
C GLY A 244 -4.40 -26.19 -47.20
N PRO A 245 -3.41 -26.68 -46.44
CA PRO A 245 -2.04 -26.17 -46.37
C PRO A 245 -1.07 -26.77 -47.40
N ASP A 246 -1.47 -27.82 -48.11
CA ASP A 246 -0.63 -28.53 -49.08
C ASP A 246 -0.58 -27.79 -50.42
N PHE A 247 0.61 -27.44 -50.89
CA PHE A 247 0.84 -26.79 -52.18
C PHE A 247 1.99 -27.43 -52.95
N ASP A 248 1.99 -27.25 -54.27
CA ASP A 248 3.12 -27.60 -55.14
C ASP A 248 4.37 -26.80 -54.73
N ALA A 249 5.37 -27.52 -54.23
CA ALA A 249 6.59 -26.94 -53.69
C ALA A 249 7.41 -26.18 -54.74
N HIS A 250 7.31 -26.55 -56.02
CA HIS A 250 8.06 -25.89 -57.09
C HIS A 250 7.48 -24.54 -57.48
N ALA A 251 6.21 -24.29 -57.12
CA ALA A 251 5.44 -23.09 -57.41
C ALA A 251 5.41 -22.06 -56.26
N VAL A 252 5.86 -22.44 -55.07
CA VAL A 252 5.85 -21.58 -53.86
C VAL A 252 6.93 -20.51 -53.92
N ASP A 253 6.56 -19.25 -53.65
CA ASP A 253 7.53 -18.19 -53.34
C ASP A 253 8.00 -18.28 -51.89
N PHE A 254 9.07 -19.05 -51.65
CA PHE A 254 9.64 -19.22 -50.32
C PHE A 254 10.28 -17.94 -49.76
N ASP A 255 10.81 -17.06 -50.61
CA ASP A 255 11.49 -15.84 -50.17
C ASP A 255 10.46 -14.83 -49.63
N GLU A 256 9.31 -14.68 -50.30
CA GLU A 256 8.15 -13.93 -49.81
C GLU A 256 7.70 -14.47 -48.44
N LEU A 257 7.46 -15.78 -48.34
CA LEU A 257 6.99 -16.39 -47.10
C LEU A 257 7.97 -16.20 -45.93
N LEU A 258 9.27 -16.40 -46.18
CA LEU A 258 10.32 -16.20 -45.16
C LEU A 258 10.40 -14.75 -44.70
N ALA A 259 10.13 -13.78 -45.59
CA ALA A 259 10.03 -12.37 -45.20
C ALA A 259 8.78 -12.10 -44.36
N ARG A 260 7.63 -12.69 -44.73
CA ARG A 260 6.36 -12.55 -44.01
C ARG A 260 6.42 -13.11 -42.59
N GLN A 261 7.02 -14.29 -42.40
CA GLN A 261 7.18 -14.92 -41.08
C GLN A 261 8.04 -14.08 -40.12
N ARG A 262 8.98 -13.28 -40.63
CA ARG A 262 9.86 -12.43 -39.79
C ARG A 262 9.18 -11.19 -39.23
N ARG A 263 7.94 -10.88 -39.65
CA ARG A 263 7.25 -9.63 -39.33
C ARG A 263 7.07 -9.39 -37.82
N PHE A 264 6.80 -10.44 -37.04
CA PHE A 264 6.50 -10.35 -35.60
C PHE A 264 7.64 -10.81 -34.70
N LYS A 265 8.84 -11.00 -35.27
CA LYS A 265 9.96 -11.59 -34.55
C LYS A 265 10.38 -10.75 -33.32
N GLY A 266 10.22 -9.42 -33.38
CA GLY A 266 10.52 -8.55 -32.25
C GLY A 266 9.52 -8.72 -31.11
N GLU A 267 8.22 -8.69 -31.44
CA GLU A 267 7.12 -8.87 -30.50
C GLU A 267 7.12 -10.26 -29.86
N GLU A 268 7.39 -11.32 -30.66
CA GLU A 268 7.54 -12.69 -30.17
C GLU A 268 8.70 -12.81 -29.17
N GLN A 269 9.85 -12.16 -29.45
CA GLN A 269 11.00 -12.15 -28.55
C GLN A 269 10.69 -11.44 -27.25
N THR A 270 10.05 -10.27 -27.29
CA THR A 270 9.64 -9.55 -26.08
C THR A 270 8.65 -10.37 -25.25
N ALA A 271 7.62 -10.94 -25.88
CA ALA A 271 6.63 -11.74 -25.18
C ALA A 271 7.23 -13.01 -24.55
N ALA A 272 8.18 -13.66 -25.23
CA ALA A 272 8.87 -14.82 -24.69
C ALA A 272 9.77 -14.44 -23.49
N GLN A 273 10.51 -13.34 -23.57
CA GLN A 273 11.35 -12.84 -22.48
C GLN A 273 10.53 -12.45 -21.26
N GLU A 274 9.41 -11.74 -21.44
CA GLU A 274 8.51 -11.38 -20.35
C GLU A 274 7.89 -12.61 -19.68
N TYR A 275 7.48 -13.61 -20.48
CA TYR A 275 6.93 -14.86 -19.96
C TYR A 275 7.98 -15.66 -19.18
N GLU A 276 9.19 -15.79 -19.72
CA GLU A 276 10.30 -16.45 -19.02
C GLU A 276 10.65 -15.72 -17.72
N HIS A 277 10.71 -14.39 -17.74
CA HIS A 277 10.91 -13.60 -16.53
C HIS A 277 9.83 -13.85 -15.50
N ARG A 278 8.56 -13.86 -15.92
CA ARG A 278 7.42 -14.16 -15.03
C ARG A 278 7.53 -15.54 -14.41
N CYS A 279 7.77 -16.58 -15.21
CA CYS A 279 7.93 -17.95 -14.72
C CYS A 279 9.12 -18.06 -13.74
N GLN A 280 10.21 -17.35 -14.00
CA GLN A 280 11.34 -17.30 -13.09
C GLN A 280 10.98 -16.63 -11.75
N VAL A 281 10.28 -15.50 -11.79
CA VAL A 281 9.80 -14.80 -10.59
C VAL A 281 8.82 -15.67 -9.81
N GLU A 282 7.91 -16.34 -10.50
CA GLU A 282 6.96 -17.28 -9.90
C GLU A 282 7.67 -18.43 -9.20
N GLN A 283 8.61 -19.09 -9.90
CA GLN A 283 9.43 -20.16 -9.34
C GLN A 283 10.19 -19.70 -8.09
N GLN A 284 10.83 -18.52 -8.13
CA GLN A 284 11.60 -18.00 -7.01
C GLN A 284 10.72 -17.64 -5.82
N LEU A 285 9.62 -16.94 -6.05
CA LEU A 285 8.77 -16.43 -4.98
C LEU A 285 7.87 -17.54 -4.43
N PHE A 286 7.10 -18.22 -5.29
CA PHE A 286 6.07 -19.20 -4.92
C PHE A 286 6.60 -20.60 -4.66
N VAL A 287 7.44 -21.14 -5.53
CA VAL A 287 7.91 -22.53 -5.39
C VAL A 287 9.09 -22.63 -4.43
N GLU A 288 10.12 -21.81 -4.61
CA GLU A 288 11.31 -21.81 -3.76
C GLU A 288 11.12 -21.03 -2.45
N GLY A 289 10.03 -20.25 -2.33
CA GLY A 289 9.73 -19.48 -1.12
C GLY A 289 10.73 -18.34 -0.84
N ARG A 290 11.48 -17.87 -1.84
CA ARG A 290 12.41 -16.75 -1.65
C ARG A 290 11.63 -15.51 -1.25
N ARG A 291 12.11 -14.82 -0.21
CA ARG A 291 11.63 -13.48 0.13
C ARG A 291 12.25 -12.48 -0.83
N THR A 292 13.56 -12.31 -0.85
CA THR A 292 14.22 -11.36 -1.77
C THR A 292 14.70 -12.06 -3.03
N TYR A 293 14.26 -11.58 -4.20
CA TYR A 293 14.56 -12.20 -5.50
C TYR A 293 15.51 -11.38 -6.40
N LYS A 294 15.77 -10.12 -6.05
CA LYS A 294 16.65 -9.19 -6.79
C LYS A 294 17.51 -8.34 -5.85
N LYS A 295 18.54 -7.67 -6.39
CA LYS A 295 19.44 -6.81 -5.60
C LYS A 295 19.02 -5.35 -5.72
N LEU A 296 19.32 -4.55 -4.70
CA LEU A 296 18.99 -3.11 -4.66
C LEU A 296 19.56 -2.32 -5.85
N LYS A 297 20.73 -2.72 -6.36
CA LYS A 297 21.38 -2.07 -7.52
C LYS A 297 20.65 -2.28 -8.85
N ASP A 298 19.75 -3.25 -8.91
CA ASP A 298 19.00 -3.62 -10.11
C ASP A 298 17.61 -2.94 -10.13
N ILE A 299 17.34 -2.03 -9.17
CA ILE A 299 16.06 -1.32 -9.02
C ILE A 299 16.16 0.08 -9.63
N GLU A 300 15.11 0.50 -10.32
CA GLU A 300 15.00 1.87 -10.81
C GLU A 300 14.90 2.89 -9.65
N PRO A 301 15.71 3.96 -9.68
CA PRO A 301 15.80 4.90 -8.56
C PRO A 301 14.56 5.78 -8.36
N THR A 302 13.79 6.00 -9.42
CA THR A 302 12.56 6.80 -9.40
C THR A 302 11.35 5.90 -9.54
N ARG A 303 10.26 6.26 -8.88
CA ARG A 303 8.96 5.60 -9.07
C ARG A 303 8.40 5.89 -10.45
N VAL A 304 7.57 5.00 -10.94
CA VAL A 304 6.82 5.20 -12.19
C VAL A 304 5.92 6.44 -12.00
N PRO A 305 5.97 7.41 -12.92
CA PRO A 305 5.08 8.58 -12.84
C PRO A 305 3.61 8.16 -12.92
N MET A 306 2.75 8.74 -12.08
CA MET A 306 1.31 8.55 -12.19
C MET A 306 0.82 9.39 -13.39
N PRO A 307 0.11 8.82 -14.36
CA PRO A 307 -0.50 9.61 -15.42
C PRO A 307 -1.53 10.58 -14.84
N GLU A 308 -1.46 11.84 -15.26
CA GLU A 308 -2.34 12.91 -14.78
C GLU A 308 -2.98 13.67 -15.94
N ARG A 309 -4.18 14.21 -15.70
CA ARG A 309 -4.82 15.15 -16.63
C ARG A 309 -4.04 16.47 -16.68
N ASP A 310 -4.04 17.11 -17.85
CA ASP A 310 -3.41 18.44 -18.05
C ASP A 310 -3.98 19.46 -17.04
N PRO A 311 -3.14 20.20 -16.30
CA PRO A 311 -3.56 21.19 -15.30
C PRO A 311 -4.60 22.20 -15.81
N ARG A 312 -4.48 22.64 -17.07
CA ARG A 312 -5.39 23.64 -17.67
C ARG A 312 -6.78 23.08 -17.95
N ILE A 313 -6.86 21.77 -18.19
CA ILE A 313 -8.13 21.05 -18.42
C ILE A 313 -8.74 20.68 -17.07
N ARG A 314 -7.98 20.02 -16.18
CA ARG A 314 -8.49 19.49 -14.91
C ARG A 314 -8.97 20.58 -13.94
N ALA A 315 -8.43 21.80 -14.05
CA ALA A 315 -8.89 22.94 -13.27
C ALA A 315 -10.32 23.41 -13.61
N ARG A 316 -10.97 22.81 -14.63
CA ARG A 316 -12.31 23.18 -15.12
C ARG A 316 -13.30 22.01 -15.14
N THR A 317 -12.90 20.85 -14.60
CA THR A 317 -13.72 19.63 -14.60
C THR A 317 -13.66 18.95 -13.24
N PHE A 318 -14.71 18.22 -12.88
CA PHE A 318 -14.75 17.42 -11.66
C PHE A 318 -14.31 15.96 -11.87
N ASP A 319 -13.80 15.63 -13.06
CA ASP A 319 -13.16 14.37 -13.39
C ASP A 319 -11.89 14.12 -12.56
N GLU A 320 -11.58 12.85 -12.33
CA GLU A 320 -10.39 12.42 -11.60
C GLU A 320 -9.09 12.96 -12.21
N VAL A 321 -8.23 13.54 -11.35
CA VAL A 321 -6.96 14.15 -11.77
C VAL A 321 -5.92 13.09 -12.11
N THR A 322 -5.73 12.11 -11.23
CA THR A 322 -4.80 11.00 -11.41
C THR A 322 -5.53 9.85 -12.10
N LEU A 323 -4.99 9.36 -13.21
CA LEU A 323 -5.69 8.42 -14.10
C LEU A 323 -5.51 6.94 -13.72
N GLY A 324 -4.62 6.65 -12.76
CA GLY A 324 -4.25 5.28 -12.41
C GLY A 324 -3.16 4.73 -13.33
N TYR A 325 -2.56 3.61 -12.91
CA TYR A 325 -1.59 2.90 -13.74
C TYR A 325 -2.27 2.00 -14.77
N SER A 326 -1.65 1.87 -15.94
CA SER A 326 -1.84 0.70 -16.80
C SER A 326 -1.18 -0.54 -16.18
N LEU A 327 -1.54 -1.74 -16.63
CA LEU A 327 -0.89 -2.98 -16.17
C LEU A 327 0.64 -2.93 -16.35
N THR A 328 1.12 -2.39 -17.47
CA THR A 328 2.56 -2.26 -17.73
C THR A 328 3.25 -1.34 -16.72
N GLU A 329 2.64 -0.19 -16.39
CA GLU A 329 3.17 0.73 -15.39
C GLU A 329 3.13 0.15 -13.98
N ALA A 330 2.04 -0.52 -13.62
CA ALA A 330 1.88 -1.20 -12.33
C ALA A 330 2.93 -2.32 -12.17
N MET A 331 3.18 -3.10 -13.24
CA MET A 331 4.22 -4.13 -13.26
C MET A 331 5.61 -3.54 -13.03
N ARG A 332 5.96 -2.47 -13.76
CA ARG A 332 7.26 -1.80 -13.62
C ARG A 332 7.45 -1.21 -12.21
N GLU A 333 6.39 -0.68 -11.60
CA GLU A 333 6.45 -0.19 -10.21
C GLU A 333 6.52 -1.35 -9.20
N ALA A 334 5.79 -2.44 -9.41
CA ALA A 334 5.86 -3.65 -8.58
C ALA A 334 7.28 -4.25 -8.59
N GLU A 335 7.96 -4.19 -9.75
CA GLU A 335 9.37 -4.54 -9.92
C GLU A 335 10.35 -3.64 -9.16
N ARG A 336 9.90 -2.60 -8.44
CA ARG A 336 10.74 -1.86 -7.49
C ARG A 336 10.69 -2.45 -6.08
N CYS A 337 9.70 -3.28 -5.76
CA CYS A 337 9.61 -3.92 -4.44
C CYS A 337 10.67 -5.02 -4.27
N LEU A 338 11.50 -4.90 -3.22
CA LEU A 338 12.55 -5.87 -2.88
C LEU A 338 12.02 -7.20 -2.35
N GLN A 339 10.74 -7.27 -1.98
CA GLN A 339 10.20 -8.40 -1.21
C GLN A 339 11.04 -8.63 0.05
N CYS A 340 11.06 -7.61 0.93
CA CYS A 340 11.89 -7.56 2.12
C CYS A 340 11.61 -8.75 3.06
N ARG A 341 12.66 -9.32 3.66
CA ARG A 341 12.52 -10.38 4.67
C ARG A 341 11.84 -9.88 5.96
N ARG A 342 12.09 -8.63 6.35
CA ARG A 342 11.42 -7.92 7.45
C ARG A 342 10.77 -6.66 6.86
N PRO A 343 9.49 -6.72 6.48
CA PRO A 343 8.82 -5.61 5.79
C PRO A 343 8.30 -4.56 6.77
N THR A 344 9.01 -3.46 6.91
CA THR A 344 8.61 -2.29 7.73
C THR A 344 7.40 -1.54 7.14
N CYS A 345 7.09 -1.74 5.85
CA CYS A 345 5.91 -1.13 5.22
C CYS A 345 4.59 -1.65 5.80
N ILE A 346 4.54 -2.89 6.33
CA ILE A 346 3.35 -3.46 6.97
C ILE A 346 3.10 -2.74 8.30
N GLU A 347 4.14 -2.51 9.10
CA GLU A 347 4.08 -1.77 10.37
C GLU A 347 3.65 -0.30 10.14
N GLY A 348 4.08 0.30 9.02
CA GLY A 348 3.66 1.65 8.62
C GLY A 348 2.22 1.75 8.11
N CYS A 349 1.52 0.63 7.88
CA CYS A 349 0.12 0.60 7.46
C CYS A 349 -0.80 0.45 8.68
N PRO A 350 -1.71 1.40 8.96
CA PRO A 350 -2.58 1.33 10.15
C PRO A 350 -3.53 0.13 10.25
N VAL A 351 -3.78 -0.56 9.14
CA VAL A 351 -4.57 -1.79 9.07
C VAL A 351 -3.71 -3.02 8.75
N SER A 352 -2.39 -2.84 8.66
CA SER A 352 -1.38 -3.88 8.46
C SER A 352 -1.61 -4.75 7.20
N ILE A 353 -1.85 -4.11 6.05
CA ILE A 353 -1.88 -4.82 4.74
C ILE A 353 -0.56 -5.57 4.54
N ASP A 354 -0.64 -6.84 4.11
CA ASP A 354 0.54 -7.62 3.69
C ASP A 354 1.04 -7.15 2.32
N ILE A 355 1.71 -5.99 2.34
CA ILE A 355 2.17 -5.27 1.16
C ILE A 355 3.08 -6.12 0.27
N PRO A 356 4.13 -6.79 0.81
CA PRO A 356 4.95 -7.68 -0.02
C PRO A 356 4.13 -8.79 -0.66
N ARG A 357 3.16 -9.39 0.05
CA ARG A 357 2.39 -10.51 -0.50
C ARG A 357 1.48 -10.09 -1.64
N PHE A 358 0.75 -8.97 -1.55
CA PHE A 358 -0.07 -8.54 -2.69
C PHE A 358 0.83 -8.15 -3.88
N ILE A 359 1.95 -7.47 -3.64
CA ILE A 359 2.88 -7.09 -4.72
C ILE A 359 3.46 -8.35 -5.37
N ARG A 360 3.67 -9.41 -4.60
CA ARG A 360 4.16 -10.70 -5.10
C ARG A 360 3.16 -11.38 -6.04
N HIS A 361 1.86 -11.32 -5.76
CA HIS A 361 0.83 -11.77 -6.71
C HIS A 361 0.80 -10.87 -7.96
N LEU A 362 0.89 -9.55 -7.77
CA LEU A 362 0.97 -8.62 -8.90
C LEU A 362 2.19 -8.88 -9.79
N LEU A 363 3.35 -9.23 -9.24
CA LEU A 363 4.57 -9.56 -9.99
C LEU A 363 4.39 -10.75 -10.94
N VAL A 364 3.43 -11.64 -10.68
CA VAL A 364 3.08 -12.76 -11.56
C VAL A 364 1.78 -12.50 -12.35
N ARG A 365 1.31 -11.24 -12.36
CA ARG A 365 0.10 -10.76 -13.03
C ARG A 365 -1.21 -11.37 -12.49
N ASP A 366 -1.19 -11.83 -11.24
CA ASP A 366 -2.36 -12.35 -10.54
C ASP A 366 -3.01 -11.21 -9.73
N VAL A 367 -3.82 -10.39 -10.41
CA VAL A 367 -4.44 -9.20 -9.83
C VAL A 367 -5.53 -9.58 -8.83
N ASP A 368 -6.28 -10.65 -9.09
CA ASP A 368 -7.38 -11.09 -8.23
C ASP A 368 -6.87 -11.64 -6.89
N ALA A 369 -5.82 -12.48 -6.89
CA ALA A 369 -5.23 -12.91 -5.63
C ALA A 369 -4.53 -11.76 -4.90
N ALA A 370 -3.95 -10.79 -5.63
CA ALA A 370 -3.41 -9.59 -5.00
C ALA A 370 -4.52 -8.79 -4.28
N LEU A 371 -5.70 -8.69 -4.89
CA LEU A 371 -6.87 -8.03 -4.30
C LEU A 371 -7.36 -8.79 -3.06
N ASP A 372 -7.44 -10.12 -3.13
CA ASP A 372 -7.84 -10.98 -2.00
C ASP A 372 -6.91 -10.79 -0.79
N VAL A 373 -5.60 -10.69 -1.04
CA VAL A 373 -4.61 -10.38 0.01
C VAL A 373 -4.88 -9.01 0.65
N ILE A 374 -5.23 -8.00 -0.14
CA ILE A 374 -5.57 -6.68 0.41
C ILE A 374 -6.86 -6.75 1.22
N HIS A 375 -7.88 -7.47 0.74
CA HIS A 375 -9.19 -7.62 1.40
C HIS A 375 -9.14 -8.30 2.78
N GLU A 376 -8.08 -9.04 3.10
CA GLU A 376 -7.83 -9.55 4.45
C GLU A 376 -7.62 -8.42 5.48
N ALA A 377 -7.11 -7.27 5.03
CA ALA A 377 -6.76 -6.14 5.89
C ALA A 377 -7.55 -4.86 5.61
N ASN A 378 -7.92 -4.62 4.36
CA ASN A 378 -8.56 -3.40 3.88
C ASN A 378 -9.69 -3.72 2.91
N ILE A 379 -10.92 -3.30 3.25
CA ILE A 379 -12.12 -3.50 2.42
C ILE A 379 -12.37 -2.34 1.43
N LEU A 380 -11.54 -1.29 1.43
CA LEU A 380 -11.68 -0.14 0.53
C LEU A 380 -10.36 0.15 -0.24
N PRO A 381 -9.75 -0.82 -0.94
CA PRO A 381 -8.45 -0.63 -1.59
C PRO A 381 -8.44 0.53 -2.60
N SER A 382 -9.49 0.64 -3.42
CA SER A 382 -9.63 1.74 -4.38
C SER A 382 -9.80 3.11 -3.72
N VAL A 383 -10.28 3.18 -2.48
CA VAL A 383 -10.38 4.43 -1.73
C VAL A 383 -9.02 4.75 -1.09
N CYS A 384 -8.46 3.81 -0.33
CA CYS A 384 -7.23 3.98 0.43
C CYS A 384 -6.02 4.29 -0.48
N GLY A 385 -5.90 3.59 -1.61
CA GLY A 385 -4.86 3.85 -2.59
C GLY A 385 -4.89 5.29 -3.16
N ARG A 386 -6.04 5.97 -3.11
CA ARG A 386 -6.22 7.37 -3.55
C ARG A 386 -5.95 8.40 -2.44
N VAL A 387 -6.40 8.12 -1.22
CA VAL A 387 -6.55 9.18 -0.19
C VAL A 387 -5.63 9.01 1.03
N CYS A 388 -4.98 7.87 1.20
CA CYS A 388 -4.00 7.69 2.28
C CYS A 388 -2.83 8.67 2.12
N PRO A 389 -2.32 9.28 3.20
CA PRO A 389 -1.08 10.05 3.15
C PRO A 389 0.13 9.10 3.24
N GLN A 390 0.43 8.39 2.16
CA GLN A 390 1.46 7.35 2.14
C GLN A 390 2.84 7.87 2.55
N GLU A 391 3.12 9.15 2.30
CA GLU A 391 4.34 9.87 2.70
C GLU A 391 4.56 9.94 4.21
N SER A 392 3.54 9.60 5.00
CA SER A 392 3.59 9.52 6.47
C SER A 392 3.28 8.11 7.00
N GLN A 393 3.10 7.13 6.11
CA GLN A 393 2.61 5.79 6.42
C GLN A 393 3.49 4.70 5.78
N CYS A 394 2.90 3.79 4.99
CA CYS A 394 3.56 2.62 4.43
C CYS A 394 4.77 2.97 3.52
N GLU A 395 4.70 4.05 2.74
CA GLU A 395 5.78 4.47 1.86
C GLU A 395 6.91 5.16 2.64
N ALA A 396 6.59 5.88 3.72
CA ALA A 396 7.58 6.46 4.64
C ALA A 396 8.45 5.39 5.29
N GLN A 397 7.87 4.22 5.57
CA GLN A 397 8.56 3.07 6.17
C GLN A 397 9.26 2.18 5.13
N CYS A 398 9.17 2.48 3.83
CA CYS A 398 9.72 1.63 2.79
C CYS A 398 11.26 1.59 2.84
N VAL A 399 11.86 0.39 2.92
CA VAL A 399 13.32 0.22 3.06
C VAL A 399 14.10 0.86 1.90
N ILE A 400 13.56 0.87 0.68
CA ILE A 400 14.22 1.50 -0.47
C ILE A 400 14.23 3.03 -0.37
N GLY A 401 13.26 3.61 0.36
CA GLY A 401 13.09 5.05 0.61
C GLY A 401 14.33 5.73 1.21
N ARG A 402 15.22 4.96 1.84
CA ARG A 402 16.48 5.47 2.43
C ARG A 402 17.54 5.86 1.40
N LYS A 403 17.46 5.36 0.16
CA LYS A 403 18.47 5.61 -0.90
C LYS A 403 17.87 6.14 -2.20
N MET A 404 16.59 5.92 -2.42
CA MET A 404 15.86 6.23 -3.66
C MET A 404 14.39 6.46 -3.33
N GLU A 405 13.54 6.78 -4.30
CA GLU A 405 12.12 6.97 -4.01
C GLU A 405 11.48 5.67 -3.50
N PRO A 406 10.53 5.72 -2.54
CA PRO A 406 9.84 4.52 -2.06
C PRO A 406 9.04 3.84 -3.17
N VAL A 407 8.68 2.57 -2.95
CA VAL A 407 7.71 1.89 -3.82
C VAL A 407 6.39 2.64 -3.70
N ALA A 408 5.73 2.95 -4.81
CA ALA A 408 4.45 3.65 -4.80
C ALA A 408 3.30 2.69 -4.44
N ILE A 409 3.30 2.23 -3.18
CA ILE A 409 2.39 1.23 -2.62
C ILE A 409 0.94 1.67 -2.79
N GLY A 410 0.61 2.94 -2.53
CA GLY A 410 -0.76 3.43 -2.68
C GLY A 410 -1.26 3.36 -4.12
N ARG A 411 -0.37 3.60 -5.09
CA ARG A 411 -0.70 3.52 -6.52
C ARG A 411 -0.91 2.08 -6.97
N LEU A 412 -0.14 1.14 -6.44
CA LEU A 412 -0.33 -0.29 -6.68
C LEU A 412 -1.62 -0.82 -6.03
N GLU A 413 -1.89 -0.43 -4.79
CA GLU A 413 -3.14 -0.75 -4.09
C GLU A 413 -4.36 -0.24 -4.88
N ARG A 414 -4.30 1.01 -5.36
CA ARG A 414 -5.32 1.58 -6.24
C ARG A 414 -5.49 0.75 -7.51
N PHE A 415 -4.41 0.44 -8.23
CA PHE A 415 -4.46 -0.34 -9.46
C PHE A 415 -5.15 -1.68 -9.22
N ILE A 416 -4.77 -2.39 -8.16
CA ILE A 416 -5.35 -3.69 -7.82
C ILE A 416 -6.83 -3.57 -7.47
N GLY A 417 -7.23 -2.58 -6.66
CA GLY A 417 -8.64 -2.35 -6.34
C GLY A 417 -9.50 -1.89 -7.52
N ASP A 418 -8.90 -1.19 -8.49
CA ASP A 418 -9.63 -0.68 -9.66
C ASP A 418 -9.83 -1.77 -10.73
N HIS A 419 -8.91 -2.73 -10.84
CA HIS A 419 -8.88 -3.74 -11.91
C HIS A 419 -9.19 -5.17 -11.46
N GLY A 420 -9.03 -5.49 -10.17
CA GLY A 420 -9.37 -6.80 -9.64
C GLY A 420 -10.87 -7.00 -9.52
N VAL A 421 -11.32 -8.22 -9.75
CA VAL A 421 -12.68 -8.68 -9.46
C VAL A 421 -12.70 -9.33 -8.07
N GLY A 422 -11.61 -10.01 -7.70
CA GLY A 422 -11.46 -10.72 -6.44
C GLY A 422 -12.31 -11.99 -6.35
N SER A 423 -12.09 -12.78 -5.31
CA SER A 423 -12.94 -13.94 -5.03
C SER A 423 -14.15 -13.57 -4.17
N HIS A 424 -15.23 -14.35 -4.29
CA HIS A 424 -16.37 -14.23 -3.38
C HIS A 424 -15.89 -14.45 -1.94
N GLN A 425 -16.05 -13.41 -1.13
CA GLN A 425 -15.65 -13.43 0.27
C GLN A 425 -16.43 -14.52 1.02
N THR A 426 -15.71 -15.38 1.76
CA THR A 426 -16.35 -16.42 2.56
C THR A 426 -16.99 -15.79 3.80
N ILE A 427 -18.30 -15.97 3.95
CA ILE A 427 -19.07 -15.50 5.09
C ILE A 427 -19.27 -16.67 6.05
N ALA A 428 -18.98 -16.48 7.34
CA ALA A 428 -19.23 -17.49 8.36
C ALA A 428 -20.72 -17.77 8.56
N ALA A 429 -21.05 -18.91 9.16
CA ALA A 429 -22.44 -19.27 9.44
C ALA A 429 -23.13 -18.22 10.35
N PRO A 430 -24.44 -17.94 10.17
CA PRO A 430 -25.14 -16.95 10.98
C PRO A 430 -25.03 -17.24 12.49
N THR A 431 -24.60 -16.23 13.24
CA THR A 431 -24.44 -16.31 14.71
C THR A 431 -25.75 -16.14 15.46
N GLY A 432 -26.77 -15.61 14.81
CA GLY A 432 -28.04 -15.17 15.44
C GLY A 432 -27.92 -13.86 16.22
N LYS A 433 -26.74 -13.23 16.24
CA LYS A 433 -26.47 -11.95 16.90
C LYS A 433 -26.69 -10.77 15.97
N ARG A 434 -27.09 -9.63 16.53
CA ARG A 434 -27.42 -8.41 15.78
C ARG A 434 -26.61 -7.22 16.27
N VAL A 435 -25.98 -6.47 15.37
CA VAL A 435 -25.21 -5.27 15.71
C VAL A 435 -25.67 -4.07 14.90
N ALA A 436 -25.83 -2.93 15.59
CA ALA A 436 -26.10 -1.65 14.95
C ALA A 436 -24.81 -0.84 14.82
N VAL A 437 -24.49 -0.42 13.60
CA VAL A 437 -23.36 0.46 13.28
C VAL A 437 -23.91 1.85 13.01
N VAL A 438 -23.50 2.86 13.76
CA VAL A 438 -24.01 4.23 13.67
C VAL A 438 -23.00 5.11 12.94
N GLY A 439 -23.34 5.50 11.70
CA GLY A 439 -22.48 6.22 10.77
C GLY A 439 -21.89 5.31 9.70
N SER A 440 -21.99 5.72 8.44
CA SER A 440 -21.50 4.97 7.26
C SER A 440 -20.15 5.49 6.73
N GLY A 441 -19.38 6.18 7.57
CA GLY A 441 -18.01 6.57 7.24
C GLY A 441 -17.04 5.37 7.24
N PRO A 442 -15.75 5.59 6.95
CA PRO A 442 -14.76 4.50 6.83
C PRO A 442 -14.70 3.56 8.04
N ALA A 443 -14.80 4.09 9.27
CA ALA A 443 -14.83 3.28 10.49
C ALA A 443 -16.06 2.37 10.55
N GLY A 444 -17.24 2.91 10.23
CA GLY A 444 -18.50 2.15 10.23
C GLY A 444 -18.52 1.08 9.15
N LEU A 445 -18.08 1.41 7.93
CA LEU A 445 -18.01 0.45 6.82
C LEU A 445 -17.05 -0.71 7.13
N ALA A 446 -15.86 -0.41 7.68
CA ALA A 446 -14.91 -1.44 8.07
C ALA A 446 -15.43 -2.33 9.21
N CYS A 447 -16.05 -1.73 10.23
CA CYS A 447 -16.66 -2.47 11.33
C CYS A 447 -17.79 -3.39 10.82
N ALA A 448 -18.66 -2.86 9.96
CA ALA A 448 -19.77 -3.62 9.39
C ALA A 448 -19.29 -4.80 8.53
N ALA A 449 -18.24 -4.61 7.73
CA ALA A 449 -17.68 -5.65 6.89
C ALA A 449 -17.14 -6.83 7.70
N ASP A 450 -16.31 -6.57 8.72
CA ASP A 450 -15.68 -7.62 9.52
C ASP A 450 -16.71 -8.35 10.40
N LEU A 451 -17.74 -7.65 10.89
CA LEU A 451 -18.86 -8.28 11.61
C LEU A 451 -19.71 -9.14 10.68
N ALA A 452 -20.03 -8.66 9.47
CA ALA A 452 -20.81 -9.43 8.50
C ALA A 452 -20.07 -10.70 8.06
N ARG A 453 -18.74 -10.63 7.81
CA ARG A 453 -17.88 -11.80 7.57
C ARG A 453 -17.95 -12.83 8.68
N SER A 454 -18.15 -12.38 9.92
CA SER A 454 -18.28 -13.23 11.11
C SER A 454 -19.67 -13.84 11.30
N GLY A 455 -20.59 -13.62 10.35
CA GLY A 455 -21.97 -14.15 10.41
C GLY A 455 -22.90 -13.36 11.34
N VAL A 456 -22.55 -12.14 11.72
CA VAL A 456 -23.40 -11.23 12.51
C VAL A 456 -24.37 -10.49 11.59
N ASP A 457 -25.64 -10.33 12.01
CA ASP A 457 -26.62 -9.51 11.28
C ASP A 457 -26.39 -8.02 11.58
N VAL A 458 -25.79 -7.31 10.62
CA VAL A 458 -25.37 -5.92 10.76
C VAL A 458 -26.35 -4.96 10.09
N THR A 459 -26.74 -3.91 10.81
CA THR A 459 -27.46 -2.77 10.23
C THR A 459 -26.66 -1.48 10.45
N VAL A 460 -26.32 -0.79 9.36
CA VAL A 460 -25.68 0.52 9.35
C VAL A 460 -26.76 1.60 9.30
N TYR A 461 -26.79 2.46 10.30
CA TYR A 461 -27.66 3.64 10.36
C TYR A 461 -26.89 4.88 9.94
N GLU A 462 -27.37 5.55 8.89
CA GLU A 462 -26.76 6.75 8.33
C GLU A 462 -27.71 7.95 8.45
N ALA A 463 -27.18 9.10 8.86
CA ALA A 463 -27.95 10.32 9.03
C ALA A 463 -28.32 10.96 7.69
N LEU A 464 -27.43 10.88 6.70
CA LEU A 464 -27.64 11.40 5.35
C LEU A 464 -28.44 10.41 4.48
N HIS A 465 -28.86 10.89 3.30
CA HIS A 465 -29.61 10.12 2.31
C HIS A 465 -28.73 9.15 1.49
N VAL A 466 -27.42 9.12 1.74
CA VAL A 466 -26.43 8.27 1.06
C VAL A 466 -25.34 7.82 2.03
N ALA A 467 -24.81 6.62 1.81
CA ALA A 467 -23.71 6.08 2.59
C ALA A 467 -22.33 6.60 2.12
N GLY A 468 -21.34 6.56 3.03
CA GLY A 468 -19.92 6.83 2.76
C GLY A 468 -19.29 7.92 3.63
N GLY A 469 -20.08 8.68 4.39
CA GLY A 469 -19.58 9.75 5.26
C GLY A 469 -18.70 10.75 4.50
N VAL A 470 -17.52 11.08 5.05
CA VAL A 470 -16.58 12.05 4.46
C VAL A 470 -16.11 11.67 3.05
N LEU A 471 -16.14 10.38 2.70
CA LEU A 471 -15.84 9.91 1.33
C LEU A 471 -16.82 10.53 0.33
N ARG A 472 -18.08 10.74 0.75
CA ARG A 472 -19.18 11.22 -0.09
C ARG A 472 -19.33 12.74 -0.04
N TYR A 473 -19.45 13.32 1.16
CA TYR A 473 -19.73 14.76 1.30
C TYR A 473 -18.47 15.63 1.36
N GLY A 474 -17.32 15.06 1.76
CA GLY A 474 -16.09 15.81 2.00
C GLY A 474 -15.12 15.77 0.82
N ILE A 475 -14.62 14.59 0.50
CA ILE A 475 -13.59 14.42 -0.55
C ILE A 475 -14.24 14.62 -1.93
N PRO A 476 -13.74 15.53 -2.79
CA PRO A 476 -14.31 15.78 -4.12
C PRO A 476 -14.10 14.63 -5.11
N SER A 477 -14.96 14.57 -6.13
CA SER A 477 -14.93 13.50 -7.16
C SER A 477 -13.65 13.48 -7.99
N PHE A 478 -12.96 14.61 -8.13
CA PHE A 478 -11.69 14.68 -8.84
C PHE A 478 -10.52 14.02 -8.09
N ARG A 479 -10.72 13.64 -6.82
CA ARG A 479 -9.82 12.83 -6.00
C ARG A 479 -10.37 11.44 -5.71
N LEU A 480 -11.68 11.34 -5.48
CA LEU A 480 -12.36 10.09 -5.17
C LEU A 480 -13.69 10.00 -5.93
N PRO A 481 -13.71 9.30 -7.08
CA PRO A 481 -14.91 9.16 -7.90
C PRO A 481 -16.07 8.54 -7.13
N ARG A 482 -17.30 8.98 -7.46
CA ARG A 482 -18.51 8.55 -6.74
C ARG A 482 -18.86 7.10 -7.04
N GLU A 483 -18.65 6.66 -8.28
CA GLU A 483 -18.88 5.27 -8.66
C GLU A 483 -18.04 4.27 -7.86
N ILE A 484 -16.83 4.66 -7.44
CA ILE A 484 -15.97 3.80 -6.60
C ILE A 484 -16.61 3.60 -5.23
N ILE A 485 -17.08 4.68 -4.59
CA ILE A 485 -17.75 4.60 -3.28
C ILE A 485 -19.04 3.76 -3.40
N ASP A 486 -19.81 3.98 -4.45
CA ASP A 486 -21.05 3.22 -4.69
C ASP A 486 -20.77 1.73 -4.89
N ARG A 487 -19.71 1.38 -5.62
CA ARG A 487 -19.25 0.00 -5.80
C ARG A 487 -18.85 -0.64 -4.47
N GLU A 488 -18.06 0.04 -3.65
CA GLU A 488 -17.63 -0.50 -2.35
C GLU A 488 -18.81 -0.72 -1.39
N VAL A 489 -19.74 0.24 -1.33
CA VAL A 489 -20.95 0.11 -0.50
C VAL A 489 -21.86 -1.01 -1.03
N ALA A 490 -21.99 -1.16 -2.36
CA ALA A 490 -22.76 -2.25 -2.96
C ALA A 490 -22.15 -3.62 -2.62
N GLY A 491 -20.83 -3.76 -2.65
CA GLY A 491 -20.15 -4.99 -2.23
C GLY A 491 -20.49 -5.39 -0.78
N LEU A 492 -20.55 -4.42 0.14
CA LEU A 492 -20.98 -4.69 1.52
C LEU A 492 -22.46 -5.07 1.62
N ALA A 493 -23.32 -4.45 0.81
CA ALA A 493 -24.73 -4.82 0.74
C ALA A 493 -24.93 -6.24 0.20
N GLU A 494 -24.15 -6.65 -0.81
CA GLU A 494 -24.12 -8.02 -1.35
C GLU A 494 -23.62 -9.03 -0.31
N MET A 495 -22.72 -8.62 0.60
CA MET A 495 -22.31 -9.42 1.76
C MET A 495 -23.38 -9.52 2.86
N GLY A 496 -24.53 -8.84 2.72
CA GLY A 496 -25.66 -8.91 3.66
C GLY A 496 -25.72 -7.78 4.68
N VAL A 497 -24.85 -6.76 4.58
CA VAL A 497 -24.96 -5.55 5.43
C VAL A 497 -26.18 -4.74 5.02
N LYS A 498 -27.05 -4.39 5.98
CA LYS A 498 -28.23 -3.57 5.74
C LYS A 498 -27.89 -2.09 5.96
N PHE A 499 -28.30 -1.23 5.04
CA PHE A 499 -28.12 0.23 5.17
C PHE A 499 -29.48 0.92 5.35
N GLU A 500 -29.59 1.73 6.40
CA GLU A 500 -30.77 2.50 6.76
C GLU A 500 -30.39 3.99 6.80
N THR A 501 -30.65 4.70 5.70
CA THR A 501 -30.39 6.14 5.54
C THR A 501 -31.45 7.00 6.22
N ASP A 502 -31.16 8.29 6.32
CA ASP A 502 -32.07 9.30 6.90
C ASP A 502 -32.43 9.01 8.37
N LYS A 503 -31.54 8.32 9.09
CA LYS A 503 -31.68 7.98 10.51
C LYS A 503 -30.63 8.71 11.33
N VAL A 504 -31.02 9.85 11.90
CA VAL A 504 -30.19 10.59 12.86
C VAL A 504 -30.30 9.91 14.23
N VAL A 505 -29.36 9.03 14.56
CA VAL A 505 -29.27 8.40 15.89
C VAL A 505 -28.93 9.45 16.95
N GLY A 506 -29.61 9.39 18.11
CA GLY A 506 -29.68 10.46 19.11
C GLY A 506 -30.86 11.41 18.94
N ARG A 507 -31.62 11.30 17.83
CA ARG A 507 -32.87 12.05 17.58
C ARG A 507 -34.02 11.16 17.13
N THR A 508 -33.81 10.37 16.09
CA THR A 508 -34.81 9.43 15.55
C THR A 508 -35.08 8.30 16.56
N PHE A 509 -33.99 7.82 17.17
CA PHE A 509 -33.95 6.95 18.33
C PHE A 509 -32.56 7.09 18.98
N THR A 510 -32.46 6.81 20.27
CA THR A 510 -31.23 6.87 21.06
C THR A 510 -30.43 5.56 20.97
N VAL A 511 -29.19 5.57 21.45
CA VAL A 511 -28.36 4.34 21.56
C VAL A 511 -29.03 3.32 22.48
N GLN A 512 -29.67 3.77 23.55
CA GLN A 512 -30.40 2.90 24.47
C GLN A 512 -31.59 2.21 23.78
N GLU A 513 -32.34 2.94 22.95
CA GLU A 513 -33.46 2.35 22.20
C GLU A 513 -33.01 1.36 21.11
N LEU A 514 -31.79 1.51 20.57
CA LEU A 514 -31.19 0.50 19.70
C LEU A 514 -31.00 -0.82 20.46
N LEU A 515 -30.43 -0.77 21.65
CA LEU A 515 -30.20 -1.95 22.50
C LEU A 515 -31.53 -2.54 22.98
N ASP A 516 -32.35 -1.74 23.66
CA ASP A 516 -33.52 -2.23 24.40
C ASP A 516 -34.73 -2.54 23.51
N ASN A 517 -35.08 -1.60 22.61
CA ASN A 517 -36.33 -1.67 21.86
C ASN A 517 -36.17 -2.36 20.51
N LYS A 518 -35.01 -2.18 19.86
CA LYS A 518 -34.72 -2.79 18.55
C LYS A 518 -33.96 -4.12 18.66
N GLY A 519 -33.54 -4.51 19.87
CA GLY A 519 -32.96 -5.81 20.17
C GLY A 519 -31.62 -6.06 19.49
N TYR A 520 -30.77 -5.03 19.45
CA TYR A 520 -29.37 -5.18 19.04
C TYR A 520 -28.53 -5.64 20.24
N ASP A 521 -27.65 -6.62 20.04
CA ASP A 521 -26.75 -7.13 21.08
C ASP A 521 -25.59 -6.16 21.37
N ALA A 522 -25.17 -5.36 20.37
CA ALA A 522 -24.16 -4.32 20.52
C ALA A 522 -24.36 -3.14 19.55
N VAL A 523 -23.75 -2.00 19.87
CA VAL A 523 -23.76 -0.78 19.06
C VAL A 523 -22.33 -0.28 18.84
N PHE A 524 -21.97 0.05 17.59
CA PHE A 524 -20.74 0.75 17.26
C PHE A 524 -21.02 2.20 16.84
N LEU A 525 -20.30 3.16 17.41
CA LEU A 525 -20.41 4.59 17.13
C LEU A 525 -19.25 5.04 16.21
N GLY A 526 -19.56 5.25 14.93
CA GLY A 526 -18.64 5.69 13.88
C GLY A 526 -19.07 7.00 13.22
N VAL A 527 -19.62 7.94 13.99
CA VAL A 527 -20.23 9.19 13.48
C VAL A 527 -19.26 10.30 13.10
N GLY A 528 -17.97 10.10 13.38
CA GLY A 528 -16.90 11.04 13.07
C GLY A 528 -16.99 12.40 13.78
N ALA A 529 -16.14 13.34 13.35
CA ALA A 529 -16.09 14.72 13.84
C ALA A 529 -16.59 15.66 12.74
N GLY A 530 -17.90 15.93 12.71
CA GLY A 530 -18.56 16.66 11.61
C GLY A 530 -18.85 18.14 11.86
N ALA A 531 -18.64 18.67 13.07
CA ALA A 531 -19.00 20.05 13.40
C ALA A 531 -17.87 21.01 12.96
N PRO A 532 -18.14 22.10 12.23
CA PRO A 532 -17.10 23.02 11.77
C PRO A 532 -16.52 23.87 12.91
N THR A 533 -15.24 24.24 12.79
CA THR A 533 -14.58 25.22 13.64
C THR A 533 -14.50 26.58 12.95
N PHE A 534 -14.72 27.63 13.73
CA PHE A 534 -14.65 29.03 13.32
C PHE A 534 -13.55 29.77 14.10
N LEU A 535 -13.04 30.87 13.55
CA LEU A 535 -11.92 31.69 14.04
C LEU A 535 -12.28 32.51 15.28
N GLY A 536 -13.53 32.91 15.44
CA GLY A 536 -13.96 33.83 16.49
C GLY A 536 -13.55 35.29 16.23
N ILE A 537 -13.37 35.68 14.96
CA ILE A 537 -12.94 37.04 14.58
C ILE A 537 -14.13 37.95 14.19
N PRO A 538 -13.98 39.28 14.28
CA PRO A 538 -15.00 40.21 13.79
C PRO A 538 -15.33 39.96 12.30
N GLY A 539 -16.61 40.05 11.96
CA GLY A 539 -17.11 39.87 10.59
C GLY A 539 -17.26 38.41 10.12
N GLU A 540 -16.92 37.41 10.94
CA GLU A 540 -17.00 35.98 10.57
C GLU A 540 -18.41 35.49 10.19
N ASN A 541 -19.47 36.20 10.60
CA ASN A 541 -20.86 35.89 10.24
C ASN A 541 -21.37 36.68 9.01
N ALA A 542 -20.48 37.30 8.22
CA ALA A 542 -20.87 38.03 7.02
C ALA A 542 -21.46 37.10 5.94
N GLY A 543 -22.31 37.64 5.05
CA GLY A 543 -23.17 36.82 4.17
C GLY A 543 -22.48 35.90 3.16
N ARG A 544 -21.15 36.02 2.97
CA ARG A 544 -20.34 35.13 2.11
C ARG A 544 -19.14 34.52 2.84
N VAL A 545 -19.27 34.36 4.15
CA VAL A 545 -18.38 33.50 4.93
C VAL A 545 -19.05 32.14 5.03
N ILE A 546 -18.36 31.10 4.56
CA ILE A 546 -18.90 29.74 4.46
C ILE A 546 -17.93 28.78 5.14
N SER A 547 -18.43 27.79 5.88
CA SER A 547 -17.57 26.72 6.39
C SER A 547 -17.17 25.77 5.25
N ALA A 548 -15.99 25.16 5.33
CA ALA A 548 -15.59 24.12 4.39
C ALA A 548 -16.62 22.98 4.31
N ASN A 549 -17.20 22.60 5.45
CA ASN A 549 -18.22 21.56 5.51
C ASN A 549 -19.46 21.92 4.69
N GLU A 550 -19.98 23.15 4.82
CA GLU A 550 -21.11 23.60 4.01
C GLU A 550 -20.74 23.64 2.52
N PHE A 551 -19.60 24.26 2.19
CA PHE A 551 -19.17 24.43 0.80
C PHE A 551 -19.01 23.09 0.09
N LEU A 552 -18.26 22.16 0.69
CA LEU A 552 -18.03 20.83 0.14
C LEU A 552 -19.31 20.01 0.11
N THR A 553 -20.19 20.10 1.12
CA THR A 553 -21.48 19.38 1.11
C THR A 553 -22.37 19.87 -0.04
N ARG A 554 -22.48 21.19 -0.25
CA ARG A 554 -23.27 21.78 -1.36
C ARG A 554 -22.77 21.28 -2.72
N VAL A 555 -21.46 21.18 -2.90
CA VAL A 555 -20.88 20.73 -4.17
C VAL A 555 -20.96 19.21 -4.29
N ASN A 556 -20.36 18.48 -3.37
CA ASN A 556 -20.11 17.05 -3.47
C ASN A 556 -21.37 16.19 -3.27
N LEU A 557 -22.15 16.52 -2.25
CA LEU A 557 -23.33 15.74 -1.87
C LEU A 557 -24.55 16.23 -2.65
N MET A 558 -24.73 17.55 -2.71
CA MET A 558 -25.93 18.16 -3.29
C MET A 558 -25.80 18.48 -4.78
N GLY A 559 -24.63 18.27 -5.40
CA GLY A 559 -24.41 18.45 -6.84
C GLY A 559 -24.45 19.91 -7.31
N GLY A 560 -24.09 20.86 -6.43
CA GLY A 560 -24.20 22.29 -6.73
C GLY A 560 -23.25 22.82 -7.81
N ASP A 561 -22.26 22.02 -8.22
CA ASP A 561 -21.44 22.29 -9.42
C ASP A 561 -22.24 22.24 -10.73
N ARG A 562 -23.43 21.62 -10.72
CA ARG A 562 -24.32 21.47 -11.88
C ARG A 562 -25.54 22.38 -11.81
N PHE A 563 -25.55 23.39 -10.94
CA PHE A 563 -26.62 24.38 -10.91
C PHE A 563 -26.69 25.15 -12.25
N PRO A 564 -27.88 25.40 -12.85
CA PRO A 564 -29.23 25.17 -12.30
C PRO A 564 -29.87 23.82 -12.64
N ASP A 565 -29.17 22.89 -13.29
CA ASP A 565 -29.71 21.57 -13.62
C ASP A 565 -29.96 20.71 -12.36
N ILE A 566 -29.23 21.02 -11.28
CA ILE A 566 -29.46 20.51 -9.92
C ILE A 566 -29.82 21.68 -9.00
N ASP A 567 -30.78 21.47 -8.09
CA ASP A 567 -31.46 22.53 -7.34
C ASP A 567 -30.56 23.31 -6.37
N THR A 568 -29.44 22.75 -5.90
CA THR A 568 -28.66 23.34 -4.80
C THR A 568 -27.66 24.38 -5.31
N PRO A 569 -27.79 25.67 -4.96
CA PRO A 569 -26.78 26.66 -5.30
C PRO A 569 -25.58 26.62 -4.33
N VAL A 570 -24.41 27.01 -4.84
CA VAL A 570 -23.17 27.14 -4.04
C VAL A 570 -22.94 28.59 -3.56
N GLY A 571 -23.21 29.58 -4.42
CA GLY A 571 -23.27 31.00 -4.01
C GLY A 571 -21.93 31.69 -3.73
N ILE A 572 -20.82 31.24 -4.34
CA ILE A 572 -19.51 31.91 -4.22
C ILE A 572 -19.34 33.03 -5.26
N GLY A 573 -18.48 34.00 -4.93
CA GLY A 573 -18.11 35.08 -5.84
C GLY A 573 -16.88 34.76 -6.70
N LYS A 574 -16.25 35.79 -7.27
CA LYS A 574 -15.12 35.69 -8.21
C LYS A 574 -13.77 35.59 -7.51
N ASP A 575 -13.63 36.12 -6.29
CA ASP A 575 -12.37 36.21 -5.56
C ASP A 575 -12.54 35.56 -4.19
N VAL A 576 -12.04 34.32 -4.07
CA VAL A 576 -12.24 33.45 -2.91
C VAL A 576 -10.96 33.35 -2.09
N VAL A 577 -11.07 33.58 -0.79
CA VAL A 577 -10.03 33.25 0.19
C VAL A 577 -10.42 31.99 0.96
N VAL A 578 -9.54 31.00 0.99
CA VAL A 578 -9.68 29.82 1.85
C VAL A 578 -8.68 29.91 2.99
N ILE A 579 -9.17 29.75 4.22
CA ILE A 579 -8.37 29.85 5.45
C ILE A 579 -8.02 28.44 5.93
N GLY A 580 -6.73 28.10 5.88
CA GLY A 580 -6.20 26.78 6.26
C GLY A 580 -5.38 26.12 5.15
N ALA A 581 -4.59 25.09 5.50
CA ALA A 581 -3.73 24.37 4.55
C ALA A 581 -3.76 22.83 4.72
N GLY A 582 -4.82 22.27 5.32
CA GLY A 582 -5.05 20.83 5.36
C GLY A 582 -5.74 20.30 4.10
N ASN A 583 -5.97 18.99 4.02
CA ASN A 583 -6.64 18.36 2.88
C ASN A 583 -8.01 19.01 2.58
N THR A 584 -8.82 19.27 3.61
CA THR A 584 -10.09 19.99 3.50
C THR A 584 -9.93 21.37 2.84
N ALA A 585 -8.85 22.09 3.16
CA ALA A 585 -8.55 23.37 2.54
C ALA A 585 -8.13 23.20 1.07
N MET A 586 -7.29 22.21 0.76
CA MET A 586 -6.91 21.89 -0.63
C MET A 586 -8.14 21.53 -1.48
N ASP A 587 -9.06 20.76 -0.92
CA ASP A 587 -10.32 20.40 -1.58
C ASP A 587 -11.17 21.65 -1.84
N CYS A 588 -11.34 22.53 -0.84
CA CYS A 588 -12.06 23.81 -1.03
C CYS A 588 -11.41 24.70 -2.10
N LEU A 589 -10.08 24.83 -2.07
CA LEU A 589 -9.33 25.65 -3.03
C LEU A 589 -9.57 25.18 -4.46
N ARG A 590 -9.45 23.87 -4.67
CA ARG A 590 -9.53 23.23 -5.98
C ARG A 590 -10.96 23.13 -6.51
N VAL A 591 -11.95 22.97 -5.62
CA VAL A 591 -13.37 23.07 -5.97
C VAL A 591 -13.74 24.49 -6.38
N ALA A 592 -13.36 25.50 -5.58
CA ALA A 592 -13.63 26.91 -5.92
C ALA A 592 -12.98 27.31 -7.26
N LYS A 593 -11.79 26.78 -7.56
CA LYS A 593 -11.12 26.98 -8.84
C LYS A 593 -11.93 26.40 -10.01
N ARG A 594 -12.47 25.19 -9.87
CA ARG A 594 -13.33 24.52 -10.87
C ARG A 594 -14.65 25.23 -11.12
N LEU A 595 -15.17 25.90 -10.09
CA LEU A 595 -16.34 26.78 -10.19
C LEU A 595 -16.01 28.14 -10.85
N GLY A 596 -14.77 28.37 -11.27
CA GLY A 596 -14.36 29.54 -12.04
C GLY A 596 -13.85 30.73 -11.23
N SER A 597 -13.60 30.55 -9.94
CA SER A 597 -13.10 31.63 -9.06
C SER A 597 -11.57 31.81 -9.18
N LYS A 598 -11.10 33.03 -8.93
CA LYS A 598 -9.73 33.28 -8.49
C LYS A 598 -9.64 32.88 -7.02
N VAL A 599 -8.65 32.08 -6.66
CA VAL A 599 -8.59 31.44 -5.35
C VAL A 599 -7.24 31.68 -4.68
N ARG A 600 -7.29 32.09 -3.41
CA ARG A 600 -6.11 32.28 -2.56
C ARG A 600 -6.22 31.48 -1.27
N CYS A 601 -5.16 30.75 -0.94
CA CYS A 601 -4.97 30.11 0.35
C CYS A 601 -4.32 31.10 1.32
N VAL A 602 -4.90 31.26 2.52
CA VAL A 602 -4.28 32.00 3.63
C VAL A 602 -3.95 31.00 4.73
N TYR A 603 -2.66 30.89 5.06
CA TYR A 603 -2.18 29.95 6.06
C TYR A 603 -1.18 30.60 7.02
N ARG A 604 -1.41 30.40 8.32
CA ARG A 604 -0.62 31.02 9.39
C ARG A 604 0.80 30.47 9.55
N ARG A 605 1.15 29.34 8.93
CA ARG A 605 2.50 28.74 8.95
C ARG A 605 3.09 28.70 7.52
N SER A 606 4.28 28.12 7.37
CA SER A 606 4.92 28.00 6.05
C SER A 606 4.39 26.79 5.27
N ARG A 607 4.86 26.65 4.02
CA ARG A 607 4.59 25.50 3.16
C ARG A 607 5.03 24.18 3.80
N ALA A 608 6.13 24.17 4.56
CA ALA A 608 6.67 22.95 5.16
C ALA A 608 5.79 22.42 6.30
N GLU A 609 5.06 23.28 7.00
CA GLU A 609 4.12 22.89 8.05
C GLU A 609 2.68 22.70 7.54
N ALA A 610 2.45 22.69 6.23
CA ALA A 610 1.13 22.44 5.67
C ALA A 610 0.74 20.95 5.88
N PRO A 611 -0.38 20.65 6.55
CA PRO A 611 -0.76 19.26 6.86
C PRO A 611 -1.47 18.53 5.71
N ALA A 612 -1.67 19.18 4.56
CA ALA A 612 -2.21 18.52 3.38
C ALA A 612 -1.23 17.50 2.79
N ARG A 613 -1.75 16.49 2.08
CA ARG A 613 -0.93 15.59 1.28
C ARG A 613 -0.10 16.39 0.29
N ALA A 614 1.17 16.02 0.13
CA ALA A 614 2.10 16.75 -0.73
C ALA A 614 1.63 16.79 -2.20
N GLU A 615 1.02 15.71 -2.66
CA GLU A 615 0.41 15.58 -4.00
C GLU A 615 -0.72 16.59 -4.22
N GLU A 616 -1.58 16.79 -3.22
CA GLU A 616 -2.74 17.70 -3.34
C GLU A 616 -2.32 19.17 -3.31
N LEU A 617 -1.30 19.48 -2.52
CA LEU A 617 -0.68 20.80 -2.50
C LEU A 617 -0.06 21.12 -3.87
N HIS A 618 0.68 20.17 -4.45
CA HIS A 618 1.26 20.30 -5.79
C HIS A 618 0.18 20.48 -6.86
N HIS A 619 -0.89 19.68 -6.83
CA HIS A 619 -2.01 19.82 -7.78
C HIS A 619 -2.71 21.18 -7.66
N ALA A 620 -2.88 21.70 -6.45
CA ALA A 620 -3.43 23.04 -6.25
C ALA A 620 -2.50 24.14 -6.82
N GLU A 621 -1.19 24.02 -6.63
CA GLU A 621 -0.18 24.92 -7.22
C GLU A 621 -0.27 24.89 -8.77
N ASP A 622 -0.30 23.70 -9.37
CA ASP A 622 -0.40 23.51 -10.83
C ASP A 622 -1.71 24.04 -11.44
N GLU A 623 -2.81 23.92 -10.70
CA GLU A 623 -4.13 24.45 -11.09
C GLU A 623 -4.18 26.00 -10.97
N GLY A 624 -3.12 26.64 -10.47
CA GLY A 624 -2.98 28.08 -10.36
C GLY A 624 -3.72 28.66 -9.16
N VAL A 625 -3.65 27.99 -8.01
CA VAL A 625 -4.05 28.53 -6.71
C VAL A 625 -2.93 29.42 -6.16
N GLU A 626 -3.26 30.59 -5.63
CA GLU A 626 -2.29 31.49 -5.00
C GLU A 626 -2.13 31.11 -3.51
N PHE A 627 -0.89 31.00 -3.02
CA PHE A 627 -0.61 30.69 -1.61
C PHE A 627 -0.04 31.88 -0.87
N MET A 628 -0.68 32.23 0.24
CA MET A 628 -0.29 33.29 1.16
C MET A 628 0.07 32.67 2.52
N PHE A 629 1.26 32.09 2.57
CA PHE A 629 1.86 31.51 3.78
C PHE A 629 2.28 32.58 4.77
N LEU A 630 2.38 32.22 6.04
CA LEU A 630 2.71 33.12 7.15
C LEU A 630 1.74 34.31 7.26
N HIS A 631 0.44 34.04 7.10
CA HIS A 631 -0.60 35.05 7.31
C HIS A 631 -1.77 34.49 8.11
N ASN A 632 -2.23 35.23 9.12
CA ASN A 632 -3.34 34.85 9.98
C ASN A 632 -4.48 35.89 9.86
N PRO A 633 -5.74 35.48 9.64
CA PRO A 633 -6.87 36.41 9.55
C PRO A 633 -7.19 37.05 10.92
N LEU A 634 -7.46 38.37 10.91
CA LEU A 634 -7.83 39.16 12.08
C LEU A 634 -9.28 39.67 12.03
N GLU A 635 -9.79 40.03 10.86
CA GLU A 635 -11.15 40.55 10.67
C GLU A 635 -11.63 40.30 9.24
N VAL A 636 -12.89 39.90 9.08
CA VAL A 636 -13.58 39.88 7.77
C VAL A 636 -14.23 41.23 7.53
N LEU A 637 -13.84 41.90 6.45
CA LEU A 637 -14.30 43.23 6.09
C LEU A 637 -15.59 43.13 5.28
N THR A 638 -16.58 43.94 5.61
CA THR A 638 -17.88 43.95 4.92
C THR A 638 -18.13 45.25 4.16
N ASN A 639 -18.99 45.18 3.14
CA ASN A 639 -19.57 46.33 2.47
C ASN A 639 -20.85 46.82 3.19
N SER A 640 -21.52 47.83 2.63
CA SER A 640 -22.75 48.40 3.22
C SER A 640 -23.94 47.44 3.29
N GLU A 641 -23.90 46.33 2.55
CA GLU A 641 -24.95 45.29 2.53
C GLU A 641 -24.62 44.11 3.46
N GLY A 642 -23.50 44.15 4.18
CA GLY A 642 -23.06 43.06 5.06
C GLY A 642 -22.42 41.88 4.31
N LEU A 643 -22.06 42.07 3.04
CA LEU A 643 -21.33 41.08 2.24
C LEU A 643 -19.82 41.29 2.37
N VAL A 644 -19.06 40.20 2.22
CA VAL A 644 -17.59 40.22 2.26
C VAL A 644 -17.05 41.14 1.17
N ARG A 645 -16.12 42.03 1.53
CA ARG A 645 -15.30 42.83 0.60
C ARG A 645 -13.79 42.57 0.72
N GLY A 646 -13.38 41.86 1.77
CA GLY A 646 -11.99 41.53 2.02
C GLY A 646 -11.77 40.87 3.37
N VAL A 647 -10.53 40.49 3.65
CA VAL A 647 -10.08 40.00 4.95
C VAL A 647 -8.82 40.76 5.35
N ARG A 648 -8.79 41.29 6.57
CA ARG A 648 -7.56 41.82 7.17
C ARG A 648 -6.78 40.66 7.74
N VAL A 649 -5.52 40.54 7.34
CA VAL A 649 -4.60 39.50 7.82
C VAL A 649 -3.40 40.14 8.47
N GLU A 650 -2.81 39.42 9.43
CA GLU A 650 -1.54 39.73 10.07
C GLU A 650 -0.46 38.84 9.47
N ARG A 651 0.72 39.41 9.22
CA ARG A 651 1.91 38.64 8.86
C ARG A 651 2.43 37.90 10.09
N MET A 652 2.85 36.66 9.86
CA MET A 652 3.38 35.77 10.88
C MET A 652 4.88 35.54 10.68
N GLU A 653 5.55 35.19 11.77
CA GLU A 653 6.88 34.58 11.77
C GLU A 653 6.81 33.24 12.50
N LEU A 654 7.74 32.34 12.20
CA LEU A 654 7.80 31.04 12.86
C LEU A 654 8.68 31.12 14.11
N GLY A 655 8.11 30.81 15.26
CA GLY A 655 8.83 30.58 16.50
C GLY A 655 9.38 29.15 16.59
N GLU A 656 9.56 28.70 17.82
CA GLU A 656 10.03 27.34 18.13
C GLU A 656 8.98 26.27 17.76
N PRO A 657 9.43 25.03 17.47
CA PRO A 657 8.56 23.87 17.30
C PRO A 657 7.64 23.65 18.51
N ASP A 658 6.38 23.31 18.25
CA ASP A 658 5.45 22.77 19.24
C ASP A 658 5.81 21.31 19.60
N GLU A 659 5.11 20.71 20.57
CA GLU A 659 5.30 19.31 21.00
C GLU A 659 5.16 18.29 19.85
N TRP A 660 4.55 18.68 18.74
CA TRP A 660 4.39 17.87 17.53
C TRP A 660 5.42 18.23 16.44
N GLY A 661 6.47 18.96 16.79
CA GLY A 661 7.56 19.38 15.91
C GLY A 661 7.18 20.49 14.93
N ARG A 662 5.98 21.09 15.01
CA ARG A 662 5.54 22.13 14.07
C ARG A 662 5.78 23.51 14.66
N ARG A 663 6.42 24.39 13.90
CA ARG A 663 6.77 25.72 14.39
C ARG A 663 5.53 26.57 14.73
N THR A 664 5.58 27.21 15.89
CA THR A 664 4.50 28.05 16.41
C THR A 664 4.42 29.36 15.62
N PRO A 665 3.25 29.77 15.11
CA PRO A 665 3.13 31.03 14.38
C PRO A 665 3.01 32.20 15.37
N LEU A 666 3.88 33.20 15.23
CA LEU A 666 3.92 34.42 16.04
C LEU A 666 3.54 35.63 15.18
N GLY A 667 2.62 36.48 15.66
CA GLY A 667 2.20 37.67 14.94
C GLY A 667 3.27 38.76 14.96
N THR A 668 3.53 39.39 13.81
CA THR A 668 4.52 40.48 13.71
C THR A 668 3.91 41.86 13.99
N GLY A 669 2.59 41.96 14.14
CA GLY A 669 1.85 43.22 14.17
C GLY A 669 1.70 43.91 12.80
N GLU A 670 2.36 43.41 11.75
CA GLU A 670 2.20 43.93 10.38
C GLU A 670 0.89 43.42 9.79
N THR A 671 -0.05 44.32 9.45
CA THR A 671 -1.36 43.96 8.89
C THR A 671 -1.53 44.43 7.46
N LEU A 672 -2.29 43.67 6.68
CA LEU A 672 -2.64 43.99 5.31
C LEU A 672 -4.08 43.58 5.00
N GLU A 673 -4.74 44.30 4.08
CA GLU A 673 -6.08 43.94 3.60
C GLU A 673 -5.97 43.14 2.30
N VAL A 674 -6.62 41.97 2.29
CA VAL A 674 -6.77 41.12 1.11
C VAL A 674 -8.19 41.28 0.58
N GLU A 675 -8.33 41.91 -0.58
CA GLU A 675 -9.62 41.99 -1.28
C GLU A 675 -10.10 40.60 -1.70
N CYS A 676 -11.35 40.29 -1.36
CA CYS A 676 -12.06 39.08 -1.73
C CYS A 676 -13.57 39.28 -1.55
N ASP A 677 -14.38 38.46 -2.18
CA ASP A 677 -15.84 38.51 -2.05
C ASP A 677 -16.42 37.29 -1.34
N THR A 678 -15.58 36.30 -1.03
CA THR A 678 -15.97 35.05 -0.37
C THR A 678 -14.83 34.58 0.53
N VAL A 679 -15.16 34.16 1.75
CA VAL A 679 -14.21 33.53 2.69
C VAL A 679 -14.69 32.13 3.03
N ILE A 680 -13.84 31.12 2.84
CA ILE A 680 -14.11 29.74 3.21
C ILE A 680 -13.22 29.36 4.40
N VAL A 681 -13.84 28.92 5.50
CA VAL A 681 -13.14 28.56 6.74
C VAL A 681 -12.88 27.05 6.79
N ALA A 682 -11.61 26.64 6.75
CA ALA A 682 -11.17 25.24 6.69
C ALA A 682 -10.19 24.88 7.83
N LEU A 683 -10.60 25.09 9.08
CA LEU A 683 -9.77 24.96 10.29
C LEU A 683 -9.84 23.59 10.98
N GLY A 684 -10.54 22.63 10.39
CA GLY A 684 -10.81 21.33 11.00
C GLY A 684 -12.19 21.27 11.64
N THR A 685 -12.46 20.16 12.31
CA THR A 685 -13.79 19.81 12.81
C THR A 685 -13.75 19.32 14.25
N ASN A 686 -14.92 19.40 14.90
CA ASN A 686 -15.20 19.02 16.27
C ASN A 686 -16.26 17.90 16.30
N PRO A 687 -16.38 17.17 17.42
CA PRO A 687 -17.42 16.15 17.57
C PRO A 687 -18.81 16.80 17.61
N ASN A 688 -19.77 16.19 16.91
CA ASN A 688 -21.15 16.68 16.94
C ASN A 688 -21.83 16.22 18.23
N PRO A 689 -22.43 17.13 19.02
CA PRO A 689 -22.99 16.77 20.32
C PRO A 689 -24.31 15.98 20.26
N ILE A 690 -24.86 15.65 19.08
CA ILE A 690 -26.15 14.93 18.97
C ILE A 690 -26.09 13.58 19.68
N ILE A 691 -25.11 12.72 19.40
CA ILE A 691 -25.04 11.41 20.06
C ILE A 691 -24.62 11.55 21.52
N THR A 692 -23.58 12.34 21.79
CA THR A 692 -22.99 12.45 23.12
C THR A 692 -23.95 13.09 24.13
N ARG A 693 -24.82 14.04 23.73
CA ARG A 693 -25.84 14.61 24.62
C ARG A 693 -27.05 13.71 24.86
N ASN A 694 -27.35 12.78 23.94
CA ASN A 694 -28.54 11.92 24.02
C ASN A 694 -28.18 10.46 24.37
N THR A 695 -26.98 10.22 24.89
CA THR A 695 -26.52 8.91 25.36
C THR A 695 -25.98 9.04 26.79
N PRO A 696 -26.86 9.01 27.81
CA PRO A 696 -26.45 9.17 29.21
C PRO A 696 -25.41 8.12 29.63
N GLY A 697 -24.39 8.53 30.39
CA GLY A 697 -23.33 7.64 30.88
C GLY A 697 -22.19 7.37 29.89
N LEU A 698 -22.27 7.90 28.67
CA LEU A 698 -21.17 7.83 27.70
C LEU A 698 -20.03 8.78 28.11
N GLY A 699 -18.86 8.22 28.40
CA GLY A 699 -17.66 8.95 28.79
C GLY A 699 -17.09 9.76 27.63
N LEU A 700 -16.62 10.97 27.93
CA LEU A 700 -16.02 11.88 26.95
C LEU A 700 -14.65 12.38 27.44
N ASP A 701 -13.75 12.71 26.51
CA ASP A 701 -12.50 13.40 26.83
C ASP A 701 -12.74 14.90 27.11
N GLY A 702 -11.70 15.62 27.57
CA GLY A 702 -11.79 17.05 27.87
C GLY A 702 -12.12 17.96 26.67
N ARG A 703 -12.08 17.41 25.44
CA ARG A 703 -12.41 18.12 24.20
C ARG A 703 -13.79 17.73 23.66
N GLY A 704 -14.50 16.81 24.32
CA GLY A 704 -15.84 16.36 23.97
C GLY A 704 -15.90 15.18 22.98
N TYR A 705 -14.79 14.51 22.72
CA TYR A 705 -14.75 13.25 21.95
C TYR A 705 -15.17 12.07 22.81
N VAL A 706 -15.64 10.98 22.20
CA VAL A 706 -16.00 9.77 22.95
C VAL A 706 -14.74 9.10 23.49
N ALA A 707 -14.71 8.89 24.81
CA ALA A 707 -13.64 8.13 25.45
C ALA A 707 -13.86 6.63 25.17
N ALA A 708 -12.91 6.03 24.46
CA ALA A 708 -12.91 4.62 24.12
C ALA A 708 -11.51 4.04 24.28
N ASP A 709 -11.43 2.76 24.67
CA ASP A 709 -10.17 2.05 24.83
C ASP A 709 -9.41 1.97 23.47
N PRO A 710 -8.11 2.32 23.41
CA PRO A 710 -7.37 2.38 22.16
C PRO A 710 -7.20 1.02 21.46
N ILE A 711 -7.27 -0.09 22.22
CA ILE A 711 -7.06 -1.45 21.70
C ILE A 711 -8.40 -2.06 21.27
N THR A 712 -9.38 -2.08 22.14
CA THR A 712 -10.67 -2.76 21.99
C THR A 712 -11.77 -1.85 21.44
N GLN A 713 -11.59 -0.52 21.51
CA GLN A 713 -12.60 0.48 21.13
C GLN A 713 -13.86 0.45 22.00
N ALA A 714 -13.80 -0.22 23.16
CA ALA A 714 -14.88 -0.26 24.13
C ALA A 714 -15.09 1.11 24.79
N THR A 715 -16.35 1.52 24.97
CA THR A 715 -16.69 2.76 25.70
C THR A 715 -16.96 2.46 27.18
N SER A 716 -17.33 3.50 27.94
CA SER A 716 -17.82 3.37 29.33
C SER A 716 -19.16 2.63 29.45
N LEU A 717 -19.87 2.40 28.34
CA LEU A 717 -21.18 1.72 28.33
C LEU A 717 -21.04 0.26 27.86
N PRO A 718 -21.61 -0.72 28.60
CA PRO A 718 -21.66 -2.10 28.16
C PRO A 718 -22.39 -2.28 26.82
N GLY A 719 -21.84 -3.09 25.92
CA GLY A 719 -22.35 -3.31 24.57
C GLY A 719 -22.17 -2.13 23.61
N VAL A 720 -21.47 -1.06 24.00
CA VAL A 720 -21.26 0.13 23.16
C VAL A 720 -19.77 0.35 22.92
N PHE A 721 -19.42 0.44 21.64
CA PHE A 721 -18.07 0.65 21.12
C PHE A 721 -18.03 1.93 20.28
N ALA A 722 -16.87 2.57 20.15
CA ALA A 722 -16.71 3.78 19.34
C ALA A 722 -15.35 3.82 18.66
N GLY A 723 -15.29 4.32 17.43
CA GLY A 723 -14.03 4.36 16.68
C GLY A 723 -14.02 5.37 15.54
N GLY A 724 -12.82 5.68 15.06
CA GLY A 724 -12.57 6.72 14.05
C GLY A 724 -12.60 8.12 14.64
N ASP A 725 -12.91 9.13 13.82
CA ASP A 725 -12.76 10.54 14.17
C ASP A 725 -13.58 11.00 15.38
N ILE A 726 -14.62 10.25 15.79
CA ILE A 726 -15.39 10.54 17.01
C ILE A 726 -14.61 10.25 18.31
N VAL A 727 -13.53 9.46 18.21
CA VAL A 727 -12.61 9.14 19.32
C VAL A 727 -11.32 9.94 19.19
N THR A 728 -10.69 9.93 18.02
CA THR A 728 -9.33 10.48 17.84
C THR A 728 -9.31 11.97 17.51
N GLY A 729 -10.44 12.55 17.08
CA GLY A 729 -10.44 13.78 16.29
C GLY A 729 -10.06 13.52 14.84
N GLY A 730 -10.22 14.55 13.99
CA GLY A 730 -10.01 14.44 12.54
C GLY A 730 -8.66 13.79 12.20
N ALA A 731 -8.72 12.61 11.60
CA ALA A 731 -7.56 11.78 11.31
C ALA A 731 -7.49 11.45 9.80
N THR A 732 -7.16 10.20 9.45
CA THR A 732 -7.12 9.72 8.06
C THR A 732 -8.13 8.58 7.87
N VAL A 733 -8.59 8.40 6.63
CA VAL A 733 -9.54 7.33 6.26
C VAL A 733 -9.09 5.96 6.79
N ILE A 734 -7.80 5.62 6.62
CA ILE A 734 -7.26 4.32 7.02
C ILE A 734 -7.14 4.15 8.54
N LEU A 735 -6.91 5.23 9.30
CA LEU A 735 -6.92 5.18 10.76
C LEU A 735 -8.33 4.92 11.28
N ALA A 736 -9.33 5.55 10.66
CA ALA A 736 -10.73 5.31 10.98
C ALA A 736 -11.14 3.86 10.66
N MET A 737 -10.71 3.31 9.53
CA MET A 737 -10.93 1.89 9.21
C MET A 737 -10.27 0.96 10.22
N GLY A 738 -9.01 1.22 10.59
CA GLY A 738 -8.31 0.43 11.61
C GLY A 738 -9.03 0.40 12.95
N ALA A 739 -9.59 1.54 13.38
CA ALA A 739 -10.44 1.59 14.56
C ALA A 739 -11.71 0.73 14.40
N GLY A 740 -12.40 0.82 13.27
CA GLY A 740 -13.57 -0.01 12.97
C GLY A 740 -13.29 -1.52 13.03
N ARG A 741 -12.14 -1.96 12.50
CA ARG A 741 -11.72 -3.37 12.54
C ARG A 741 -11.40 -3.86 13.95
N ARG A 742 -10.67 -3.07 14.73
CA ARG A 742 -10.41 -3.38 16.15
C ARG A 742 -11.72 -3.47 16.94
N ALA A 743 -12.66 -2.57 16.69
CA ALA A 743 -13.99 -2.62 17.28
C ALA A 743 -14.77 -3.88 16.87
N ALA A 744 -14.74 -4.28 15.59
CA ALA A 744 -15.41 -5.50 15.14
C ALA A 744 -14.86 -6.77 15.83
N ALA A 745 -13.54 -6.86 15.99
CA ALA A 745 -12.91 -7.96 16.71
C ALA A 745 -13.36 -8.00 18.19
N ALA A 746 -13.35 -6.85 18.88
CA ALA A 746 -13.80 -6.75 20.26
C ALA A 746 -15.30 -7.00 20.44
N ILE A 747 -16.14 -6.56 19.49
CA ILE A 747 -17.57 -6.84 19.46
C ILE A 747 -17.81 -8.34 19.32
N ASN A 748 -17.11 -9.03 18.40
CA ASN A 748 -17.26 -10.48 18.26
C ASN A 748 -16.90 -11.23 19.55
N GLU A 749 -15.83 -10.83 20.23
CA GLU A 749 -15.45 -11.39 21.54
C GLU A 749 -16.53 -11.11 22.60
N TYR A 750 -17.05 -9.89 22.65
CA TYR A 750 -18.16 -9.52 23.53
C TYR A 750 -19.42 -10.33 23.26
N LEU A 751 -19.81 -10.54 22.00
CA LEU A 751 -20.98 -11.33 21.62
C LEU A 751 -20.83 -12.81 21.97
N ALA A 752 -19.61 -13.33 21.97
CA ALA A 752 -19.31 -14.72 22.29
C ALA A 752 -19.26 -14.97 23.81
N THR A 753 -18.72 -14.04 24.58
CA THR A 753 -18.42 -14.23 26.02
C THR A 753 -19.39 -13.51 26.95
N GLY A 754 -20.07 -12.46 26.46
CA GLY A 754 -20.82 -11.52 27.28
C GLY A 754 -19.93 -10.62 28.15
N ALA A 755 -18.61 -10.78 28.10
CA ALA A 755 -17.66 -9.96 28.83
C ALA A 755 -17.16 -8.86 27.91
N GLN A 756 -17.42 -7.61 28.28
CA GLN A 756 -16.71 -6.48 27.69
C GLN A 756 -15.39 -6.37 28.46
N ALA A 757 -14.26 -6.40 27.74
CA ALA A 757 -13.04 -5.81 28.27
C ALA A 757 -13.36 -4.34 28.47
N LEU A 758 -13.79 -4.00 29.69
CA LEU A 758 -14.04 -2.62 30.06
C LEU A 758 -12.72 -1.88 29.88
N VAL A 759 -12.83 -0.60 29.50
CA VAL A 759 -11.80 0.36 29.88
C VAL A 759 -11.50 0.05 31.34
N ALA A 760 -10.29 -0.41 31.65
CA ALA A 760 -9.91 -0.60 33.04
C ALA A 760 -10.32 0.68 33.79
N ASP A 761 -10.74 0.56 35.05
CA ASP A 761 -11.06 1.72 35.90
C ASP A 761 -9.92 2.77 35.94
N ASP A 762 -8.79 2.47 35.31
CA ASP A 762 -7.54 3.18 35.12
C ASP A 762 -7.59 4.36 34.12
N VAL A 763 -8.67 4.53 33.31
CA VAL A 763 -8.99 5.87 32.74
C VAL A 763 -9.91 6.67 33.67
N ARG A 764 -9.75 6.48 34.98
CA ARG A 764 -9.80 7.62 35.87
C ARG A 764 -8.41 8.19 35.84
N THR A 765 -8.24 9.38 35.26
CA THR A 765 -7.20 10.27 35.82
C THR A 765 -7.49 10.31 37.31
N ALA A 766 -6.68 9.62 38.11
CA ALA A 766 -6.95 9.48 39.52
C ALA A 766 -6.85 10.89 40.08
N LEU A 767 -8.00 11.53 40.34
CA LEU A 767 -7.98 12.91 40.81
C LEU A 767 -7.46 12.87 42.24
N CYS A 768 -6.44 13.67 42.51
CA CYS A 768 -5.91 13.84 43.84
C CYS A 768 -7.06 14.09 44.84
N PRO A 769 -7.21 13.29 45.91
CA PRO A 769 -8.32 13.45 46.85
C PRO A 769 -8.30 14.81 47.57
N ARG A 770 -7.19 15.57 47.47
CA ARG A 770 -7.02 16.89 48.08
C ARG A 770 -7.14 18.03 47.07
N CYS A 771 -6.35 18.06 46.00
CA CYS A 771 -6.34 19.20 45.05
C CYS A 771 -7.12 18.94 43.75
N HIS A 772 -7.66 17.73 43.56
CA HIS A 772 -8.45 17.33 42.39
C HIS A 772 -7.75 17.50 41.03
N ARG A 773 -6.41 17.48 41.01
CA ARG A 773 -5.61 17.40 39.78
C ARG A 773 -5.34 15.93 39.40
N PRO A 774 -5.15 15.61 38.11
CA PRO A 774 -4.84 14.25 37.65
C PRO A 774 -3.59 13.64 38.33
N MET A 775 -3.61 12.36 38.64
CA MET A 775 -2.48 11.55 39.10
C MET A 775 -2.23 10.40 38.13
N ASP A 776 -0.98 9.94 38.09
CA ASP A 776 -0.55 8.78 37.31
C ASP A 776 -0.99 7.48 38.02
N GLU A 777 -1.13 6.39 37.25
CA GLU A 777 -1.58 5.09 37.76
C GLU A 777 -0.61 4.53 38.80
N GLY A 778 -1.12 4.18 39.99
CA GLY A 778 -0.34 3.52 41.06
C GLY A 778 0.21 4.42 42.16
N ASP A 779 -0.04 5.74 42.12
CA ASP A 779 0.41 6.68 43.15
C ASP A 779 -0.59 6.89 44.31
N ASP A 780 -0.12 6.78 45.55
CA ASP A 780 -0.90 7.01 46.78
C ASP A 780 -1.21 8.50 47.05
N GLY A 781 -0.68 9.41 46.23
CA GLY A 781 -1.00 10.84 46.23
C GLY A 781 -0.54 11.63 47.47
N ILE A 782 0.74 12.07 47.48
CA ILE A 782 1.18 13.11 48.42
C ILE A 782 0.90 14.49 47.82
N CYS A 783 -0.25 15.07 48.16
CA CYS A 783 -0.63 16.39 47.67
C CYS A 783 0.09 17.53 48.41
N CYS A 784 1.01 18.21 47.73
CA CYS A 784 1.78 19.33 48.28
C CYS A 784 1.31 20.72 47.81
N ALA A 785 0.28 20.81 46.97
CA ALA A 785 -0.19 22.03 46.29
C ALA A 785 -0.48 23.27 47.16
N GLU A 786 -0.70 23.11 48.46
CA GLU A 786 -1.01 24.21 49.41
C GLU A 786 0.09 24.50 50.44
N SER A 787 1.22 23.78 50.40
CA SER A 787 2.28 23.87 51.41
C SER A 787 3.46 24.70 50.89
N MET A 788 3.37 26.04 50.95
CA MET A 788 4.55 26.88 50.72
C MET A 788 5.42 26.93 51.97
N LEU A 789 6.69 26.58 51.84
CA LEU A 789 7.70 26.72 52.90
C LEU A 789 8.46 28.03 52.70
N THR A 790 8.69 28.78 53.78
CA THR A 790 9.50 30.01 53.75
C THR A 790 10.81 29.75 54.47
N TRP A 791 11.92 30.00 53.79
CA TRP A 791 13.27 29.83 54.32
C TRP A 791 13.91 31.17 54.60
N LYS A 792 14.80 31.26 55.58
CA LYS A 792 15.60 32.44 55.89
C LYS A 792 17.06 32.07 56.00
N CYS A 793 17.91 32.76 55.25
CA CYS A 793 19.35 32.58 55.34
C CYS A 793 19.93 33.09 56.67
N THR A 794 20.71 32.27 57.35
CA THR A 794 21.46 32.63 58.56
C THR A 794 22.60 33.62 58.27
N GLY A 795 23.15 33.58 57.05
CA GLY A 795 24.22 34.48 56.60
C GLY A 795 23.74 35.86 56.16
N CYS A 796 22.81 35.94 55.19
CA CYS A 796 22.37 37.22 54.61
C CYS A 796 20.93 37.62 54.97
N SER A 797 20.23 36.82 55.80
CA SER A 797 18.84 37.08 56.24
C SER A 797 17.78 37.20 55.14
N LYS A 798 18.13 36.96 53.86
CA LYS A 798 17.17 36.87 52.77
C LYS A 798 16.18 35.74 53.02
N ARG A 799 14.91 36.01 52.70
CA ARG A 799 13.83 35.03 52.72
C ARG A 799 13.58 34.51 51.31
N SER A 800 13.31 33.21 51.20
CA SER A 800 12.96 32.54 49.95
C SER A 800 11.72 31.70 50.18
N ASP A 801 10.71 31.86 49.33
CA ASP A 801 9.49 31.07 49.35
C ASP A 801 9.63 29.92 48.34
N GLY A 802 9.27 28.69 48.74
CA GLY A 802 9.42 27.49 47.91
C GLY A 802 10.36 26.44 48.54
N PHE A 803 10.94 25.56 47.73
CA PHE A 803 11.95 24.59 48.18
C PHE A 803 13.34 25.23 48.26
N ALA A 804 14.19 24.81 49.19
CA ALA A 804 15.48 25.46 49.42
C ALA A 804 16.49 25.06 48.34
N PHE A 805 17.28 26.03 47.85
CA PHE A 805 18.35 25.81 46.88
C PHE A 805 19.45 24.86 47.41
N PRO A 806 20.24 24.22 46.53
CA PRO A 806 20.88 22.93 46.80
C PRO A 806 21.67 22.89 48.11
N TYR A 807 21.47 21.80 48.85
CA TYR A 807 22.11 21.49 50.14
C TYR A 807 21.74 22.40 51.32
N GLY A 808 20.60 23.11 51.27
CA GLY A 808 20.16 23.99 52.36
C GLY A 808 21.01 25.25 52.50
N ARG A 809 21.61 25.69 51.39
CA ARG A 809 22.52 26.85 51.33
C ARG A 809 21.88 27.96 50.49
N CYS A 810 22.06 29.20 50.94
CA CYS A 810 21.53 30.37 50.28
C CYS A 810 22.27 30.63 48.97
N SER A 811 21.55 30.64 47.86
CA SER A 811 22.08 30.94 46.52
C SER A 811 22.82 32.27 46.45
N ALA A 812 22.42 33.27 47.26
CA ALA A 812 23.04 34.59 47.25
C ALA A 812 24.38 34.68 48.02
N CYS A 813 24.62 33.85 49.04
CA CYS A 813 25.80 34.02 49.92
C CYS A 813 26.42 32.74 50.48
N GLY A 814 25.88 31.56 50.17
CA GLY A 814 26.35 30.27 50.70
C GLY A 814 26.05 30.02 52.19
N GLY A 815 25.30 30.91 52.86
CA GLY A 815 24.90 30.72 54.27
C GLY A 815 23.82 29.64 54.43
N GLU A 816 23.71 29.03 55.60
CA GLU A 816 22.66 28.03 55.90
C GLU A 816 21.25 28.64 55.81
N LEU A 817 20.26 27.86 55.39
CA LEU A 817 18.85 28.27 55.30
C LEU A 817 18.03 27.62 56.43
N ASP A 818 17.45 28.45 57.30
CA ASP A 818 16.54 28.02 58.36
C ASP A 818 15.08 28.11 57.90
N LEU A 819 14.27 27.11 58.25
CA LEU A 819 12.84 27.09 57.97
C LEU A 819 12.09 28.03 58.93
N ILE A 820 11.16 28.83 58.39
CA ILE A 820 10.23 29.66 59.15
C ILE A 820 8.84 29.01 59.11
N ASP A 821 8.31 28.68 60.29
CA ASP A 821 7.00 28.04 60.55
C ASP A 821 6.80 26.63 59.91
N PRO A 822 7.09 25.54 60.64
CA PRO A 822 6.79 24.20 60.15
C PRO A 822 5.27 23.88 60.23
N PRO A 823 4.63 23.40 59.15
CA PRO A 823 3.23 22.97 59.20
C PRO A 823 3.07 21.58 59.85
N ALA A 824 1.93 21.34 60.50
CA ALA A 824 1.61 20.07 61.15
C ALA A 824 0.99 19.06 60.18
N LEU A 825 1.74 18.03 59.77
CA LEU A 825 1.28 16.79 59.12
C LEU A 825 2.40 15.72 59.24
N ASN A 826 2.19 14.47 58.80
CA ASN A 826 3.26 13.43 58.80
C ASN A 826 4.46 13.87 57.93
N ASP A 827 5.59 14.14 58.59
CA ASP A 827 6.70 14.97 58.07
C ASP A 827 7.64 14.27 57.09
N ASP A 828 7.78 12.94 57.16
CA ASP A 828 8.86 12.21 56.45
C ASP A 828 8.69 12.17 54.92
N ALA A 829 7.47 11.95 54.42
CA ALA A 829 7.24 11.80 52.98
C ALA A 829 7.30 13.13 52.21
N ARG A 830 6.97 14.24 52.90
CA ARG A 830 7.14 15.59 52.34
C ARG A 830 8.58 16.05 52.34
N GLU A 831 9.31 15.73 53.40
CA GLU A 831 10.74 15.95 53.45
C GLU A 831 11.46 15.17 52.33
N ALA A 832 10.98 13.95 52.00
CA ALA A 832 11.48 13.17 50.87
C ALA A 832 11.23 13.85 49.52
N VAL A 833 9.98 14.27 49.26
CA VAL A 833 9.63 15.01 48.03
C VAL A 833 10.42 16.30 47.91
N ARG A 834 10.56 17.07 49.00
CA ARG A 834 11.42 18.27 49.00
C ARG A 834 12.83 17.91 48.56
N LYS A 835 13.44 16.92 49.21
CA LYS A 835 14.85 16.59 48.99
C LYS A 835 15.15 16.03 47.61
N ALA A 836 14.20 15.33 47.01
CA ALA A 836 14.24 14.98 45.59
C ALA A 836 14.40 16.24 44.74
N PHE A 837 13.43 17.17 44.82
CA PHE A 837 13.48 18.42 44.06
C PHE A 837 14.76 19.24 44.28
N GLU A 838 15.30 19.29 45.50
CA GLU A 838 16.54 20.04 45.77
C GLU A 838 17.78 19.44 45.08
N ILE A 839 17.80 18.13 44.93
CA ILE A 839 18.91 17.40 44.30
C ILE A 839 18.80 17.52 42.78
N GLU A 840 17.62 17.24 42.21
CA GLU A 840 17.36 17.36 40.77
C GLU A 840 17.59 18.80 40.26
N LEU A 841 17.14 19.80 41.02
CA LEU A 841 17.40 21.21 40.67
C LEU A 841 18.89 21.52 40.73
N GLY A 842 19.61 20.95 41.70
CA GLY A 842 21.06 21.09 41.81
C GLY A 842 21.81 20.44 40.65
N GLY A 843 21.38 19.24 40.23
CA GLY A 843 21.90 18.50 39.08
C GLY A 843 21.68 19.26 37.79
N ARG A 844 20.42 19.58 37.47
CA ARG A 844 20.05 20.40 36.31
C ARG A 844 20.85 21.70 36.23
N ASP A 845 20.89 22.48 37.31
CA ASP A 845 21.56 23.78 37.32
C ASP A 845 23.08 23.63 37.17
N PHE A 846 23.67 22.57 37.72
CA PHE A 846 25.07 22.22 37.49
C PHE A 846 25.33 21.89 36.03
N TYR A 847 24.49 21.06 35.40
CA TYR A 847 24.66 20.64 34.00
C TYR A 847 24.47 21.78 33.00
N VAL A 848 23.42 22.60 33.17
CA VAL A 848 23.21 23.80 32.34
C VAL A 848 24.44 24.70 32.38
N ALA A 849 25.00 24.91 33.56
CA ALA A 849 26.12 25.81 33.71
C ALA A 849 27.45 25.15 33.29
N ALA A 850 27.63 23.84 33.47
CA ALA A 850 28.77 23.07 32.97
C ALA A 850 28.81 23.03 31.43
N ALA A 851 27.65 22.90 30.77
CA ALA A 851 27.51 22.99 29.32
C ALA A 851 27.92 24.38 28.80
N ALA A 852 27.51 25.45 29.49
CA ALA A 852 27.90 26.82 29.15
C ALA A 852 29.40 27.10 29.40
N HIS A 853 30.02 26.41 30.36
CA HIS A 853 31.42 26.63 30.77
C HIS A 853 32.42 25.85 29.91
N THR A 854 32.06 24.65 29.42
CA THR A 854 32.99 23.82 28.65
C THR A 854 33.17 24.29 27.21
N ASN A 855 34.42 24.29 26.74
CA ASN A 855 34.76 24.54 25.34
C ASN A 855 34.74 23.27 24.47
N ASP A 856 34.62 22.10 25.09
CA ASP A 856 34.57 20.80 24.42
C ASP A 856 33.14 20.50 23.93
N ALA A 857 32.99 20.20 22.65
CA ALA A 857 31.69 20.08 22.00
C ALA A 857 30.92 18.82 22.42
N ASP A 858 31.63 17.71 22.66
CA ASP A 858 31.00 16.43 23.02
C ASP A 858 30.58 16.44 24.49
N LEU A 859 31.40 17.06 25.35
CA LEU A 859 31.02 17.32 26.75
C LEU A 859 29.85 18.31 26.85
N ARG A 860 29.79 19.32 25.98
CA ARG A 860 28.66 20.25 25.93
C ARG A 860 27.37 19.52 25.61
N ASP A 861 27.34 18.70 24.56
CA ASP A 861 26.17 17.88 24.19
C ASP A 861 25.79 16.91 25.32
N THR A 862 26.77 16.30 25.98
CA THR A 862 26.52 15.40 27.12
C THR A 862 25.86 16.12 28.29
N PHE A 863 26.38 17.29 28.69
CA PHE A 863 25.78 18.08 29.77
C PHE A 863 24.42 18.69 29.40
N GLU A 864 24.21 19.08 28.14
CA GLU A 864 22.89 19.53 27.66
C GLU A 864 21.85 18.40 27.72
N ARG A 865 22.24 17.16 27.37
CA ARG A 865 21.36 15.99 27.50
C ARG A 865 21.02 15.69 28.95
N LEU A 866 22.01 15.67 29.84
CA LEU A 866 21.78 15.43 31.28
C LEU A 866 20.93 16.55 31.91
N ALA A 867 21.15 17.81 31.54
CA ALA A 867 20.28 18.91 31.95
C ALA A 867 18.82 18.73 31.49
N ASN A 868 18.60 18.19 30.28
CA ASN A 868 17.26 17.91 29.79
C ASN A 868 16.62 16.73 30.54
N MET A 869 17.38 15.66 30.83
CA MET A 869 16.90 14.50 31.59
C MET A 869 16.44 14.91 33.00
N GLU A 870 17.25 15.68 33.73
CA GLU A 870 16.89 16.26 35.04
C GLU A 870 15.67 17.17 34.93
N GLY A 871 15.54 17.92 33.83
CA GLY A 871 14.36 18.74 33.54
C GLY A 871 13.08 17.91 33.37
N GLU A 872 13.16 16.78 32.65
CA GLU A 872 12.05 15.84 32.46
C GLU A 872 11.64 15.16 33.78
N HIS A 873 12.61 14.85 34.64
CA HIS A 873 12.36 14.29 35.97
C HIS A 873 11.71 15.30 36.91
N ILE A 874 12.20 16.55 36.94
CA ILE A 874 11.53 17.63 37.67
C ILE A 874 10.08 17.78 37.20
N GLU A 875 9.80 17.79 35.90
CA GLU A 875 8.42 17.87 35.39
C GLU A 875 7.58 16.64 35.76
N THR A 876 8.20 15.46 35.84
CA THR A 876 7.55 14.24 36.34
C THR A 876 7.21 14.37 37.81
N LEU A 877 8.12 14.82 38.66
CA LEU A 877 7.87 15.09 40.09
C LEU A 877 6.83 16.22 40.28
N VAL A 878 6.82 17.25 39.43
CA VAL A 878 5.85 18.36 39.43
C VAL A 878 4.44 17.85 39.17
N ARG A 879 4.29 16.99 38.15
CA ARG A 879 3.02 16.33 37.83
C ARG A 879 2.60 15.37 38.93
N ARG A 880 3.51 14.53 39.42
CA ARG A 880 3.28 13.51 40.46
C ARG A 880 2.82 14.11 41.79
N TYR A 881 3.42 15.22 42.23
CA TYR A 881 3.18 15.83 43.54
C TYR A 881 2.34 17.12 43.51
N HIS A 882 1.84 17.49 42.32
CA HIS A 882 1.02 18.68 42.07
C HIS A 882 1.66 20.00 42.53
N LEU A 883 2.96 20.11 42.31
CA LEU A 883 3.75 21.29 42.65
C LEU A 883 3.72 22.30 41.50
N PRO A 884 4.05 23.58 41.74
CA PRO A 884 4.39 24.50 40.66
C PRO A 884 5.76 24.13 40.07
N SER A 885 5.94 24.31 38.75
CA SER A 885 7.26 24.11 38.13
C SER A 885 8.26 25.12 38.70
N PRO A 886 9.43 24.68 39.20
CA PRO A 886 10.42 25.57 39.77
C PRO A 886 11.05 26.45 38.68
N PRO A 887 11.41 27.71 38.99
CA PRO A 887 12.05 28.59 38.02
C PRO A 887 13.37 27.99 37.51
N GLY A 888 13.68 28.20 36.22
CA GLY A 888 14.96 27.80 35.61
C GLY A 888 16.13 28.62 36.14
N ALA A 889 17.35 28.06 36.14
CA ALA A 889 18.56 28.80 36.49
C ALA A 889 19.01 29.76 35.39
N ASP A 890 19.55 30.91 35.80
CA ASP A 890 20.04 31.98 34.91
C ASP A 890 21.41 31.67 34.26
N GLY A 891 21.79 30.39 34.13
CA GLY A 891 23.00 29.94 33.41
C GLY A 891 24.36 30.29 34.04
N ASN A 892 24.40 30.85 35.25
CA ASN A 892 25.65 31.18 35.94
C ASN A 892 26.07 30.09 36.95
N LEU A 893 27.28 29.54 36.80
CA LEU A 893 27.93 28.68 37.80
C LEU A 893 28.17 29.47 39.09
N HIS A 894 27.28 29.37 40.07
CA HIS A 894 27.49 30.02 41.36
C HIS A 894 28.62 29.29 42.13
N PRO A 895 29.59 29.99 42.75
CA PRO A 895 30.75 29.35 43.41
C PRO A 895 30.40 28.31 44.49
N GLY A 896 29.19 28.37 45.06
CA GLY A 896 28.69 27.40 46.03
C GLY A 896 28.37 26.03 45.43
N ILE A 897 28.05 25.97 44.13
CA ILE A 897 27.82 24.72 43.38
C ILE A 897 29.17 24.02 43.13
N LEU A 898 30.22 24.79 42.82
CA LEU A 898 31.58 24.30 42.59
C LEU A 898 32.32 23.83 43.86
N GLN A 899 32.10 24.47 45.00
CA GLN A 899 32.79 24.13 46.26
C GLN A 899 32.37 22.78 46.86
N ALA A 900 31.37 22.13 46.29
CA ALA A 900 30.99 20.79 46.70
C ALA A 900 32.03 19.74 46.23
N GLY A 901 32.82 19.97 45.18
CA GLY A 901 33.68 18.96 44.52
C GLY A 901 35.16 18.89 44.94
N GLY A 902 35.57 19.49 46.07
CA GLY A 902 36.98 19.48 46.50
C GLY A 902 37.92 20.34 45.63
N THR A 903 39.22 20.03 45.59
CA THR A 903 40.28 20.86 44.97
C THR A 903 40.40 20.75 43.44
N ARG A 904 39.37 20.24 42.75
CA ARG A 904 39.38 20.02 41.28
C ARG A 904 39.24 21.34 40.52
N ASN A 905 39.81 21.44 39.31
CA ASN A 905 39.77 22.65 38.48
C ASN A 905 38.63 22.59 37.44
N ALA A 906 37.64 23.48 37.54
CA ALA A 906 36.47 23.50 36.64
C ALA A 906 36.82 23.87 35.18
N ASP A 907 38.00 24.46 34.94
CA ASP A 907 38.48 24.77 33.60
C ASP A 907 39.14 23.57 32.89
N ASP A 908 39.41 22.47 33.62
CA ASP A 908 39.90 21.23 33.02
C ASP A 908 38.72 20.26 32.75
N PRO A 909 38.48 19.84 31.50
CA PRO A 909 37.37 18.96 31.13
C PRO A 909 37.29 17.64 31.92
N PHE A 910 38.43 17.05 32.30
CA PHE A 910 38.46 15.83 33.10
C PHE A 910 38.05 16.07 34.56
N ASP A 911 38.49 17.18 35.12
CA ASP A 911 38.10 17.60 36.46
C ASP A 911 36.63 18.02 36.50
N LEU A 912 36.12 18.70 35.47
CA LEU A 912 34.71 19.09 35.35
C LEU A 912 33.78 17.86 35.25
N LEU A 913 34.14 16.87 34.43
CA LEU A 913 33.42 15.60 34.37
C LEU A 913 33.54 14.81 35.68
N GLY A 914 34.70 14.88 36.33
CA GLY A 914 34.91 14.32 37.67
C GLY A 914 34.07 14.97 38.76
N MET A 915 33.81 16.27 38.67
CA MET A 915 32.90 16.99 39.57
C MET A 915 31.45 16.54 39.35
N ALA A 916 31.04 16.31 38.10
CA ALA A 916 29.72 15.76 37.77
C ALA A 916 29.51 14.38 38.41
N ILE A 917 30.48 13.47 38.24
CA ILE A 917 30.42 12.13 38.85
C ILE A 917 30.38 12.21 40.39
N ASP A 918 31.15 13.13 40.99
CA ASP A 918 31.14 13.33 42.43
C ASP A 918 29.81 13.94 42.93
N LEU A 919 29.08 14.66 42.07
CA LEU A 919 27.74 15.19 42.36
C LEU A 919 26.74 14.03 42.49
N GLU A 920 26.63 13.21 41.44
CA GLU A 920 25.64 12.11 41.39
C GLU A 920 25.93 11.04 42.43
N ARG A 921 27.21 10.73 42.68
CA ARG A 921 27.59 9.79 43.75
C ARG A 921 27.14 10.23 45.13
N ARG A 922 27.06 11.53 45.37
CA ARG A 922 26.59 12.04 46.66
C ARG A 922 25.07 12.04 46.75
N ALA A 923 24.39 12.33 45.64
CA ALA A 923 22.95 12.21 45.55
C ALA A 923 22.51 10.75 45.72
N GLU A 924 23.12 9.82 45.01
CA GLU A 924 22.93 8.37 45.15
C GLU A 924 23.12 7.90 46.59
N ALA A 925 24.27 8.25 47.21
CA ALA A 925 24.55 7.86 48.59
C ALA A 925 23.55 8.50 49.58
N TYR A 926 23.12 9.73 49.30
CA TYR A 926 22.12 10.41 50.11
C TYR A 926 20.77 9.68 50.06
N PHE A 927 20.27 9.36 48.88
CA PHE A 927 19.01 8.63 48.73
C PHE A 927 19.10 7.24 49.34
N ARG A 928 20.17 6.48 49.05
CA ARG A 928 20.35 5.11 49.54
C ARG A 928 20.39 5.04 51.08
N THR A 929 21.04 6.00 51.74
CA THR A 929 21.12 6.02 53.22
C THR A 929 19.80 6.37 53.89
N ARG A 930 18.85 6.97 53.16
CA ARG A 930 17.52 7.37 53.66
C ARG A 930 16.43 6.33 53.44
N ILE A 931 16.65 5.32 52.59
CA ILE A 931 15.69 4.22 52.40
C ILE A 931 15.42 3.52 53.74
N ALA A 932 16.47 3.19 54.50
CA ALA A 932 16.35 2.52 55.78
C ALA A 932 15.84 3.47 56.88
N GLY A 933 14.60 3.28 57.33
CA GLY A 933 13.95 4.08 58.37
C GLY A 933 12.92 5.09 57.86
N SER A 934 12.72 5.18 56.54
CA SER A 934 11.66 5.97 55.92
C SER A 934 10.32 5.21 55.85
N THR A 935 9.22 5.95 55.71
CA THR A 935 7.89 5.36 55.42
C THR A 935 7.89 4.63 54.06
N PRO A 936 7.01 3.64 53.82
CA PRO A 936 6.99 2.90 52.55
C PRO A 936 6.93 3.78 51.30
N ALA A 937 6.09 4.82 51.30
CA ALA A 937 5.99 5.76 50.18
C ALA A 937 7.26 6.58 49.96
N ALA A 938 7.93 7.00 51.04
CA ALA A 938 9.20 7.72 50.96
C ALA A 938 10.37 6.81 50.56
N ALA A 939 10.35 5.54 50.99
CA ALA A 939 11.36 4.54 50.63
C ALA A 939 11.32 4.22 49.13
N ILE A 940 10.13 4.06 48.54
CA ILE A 940 9.96 3.84 47.09
C ILE A 940 10.52 5.02 46.29
N LEU A 941 10.17 6.26 46.67
CA LEU A 941 10.71 7.45 46.01
C LEU A 941 12.24 7.52 46.09
N TYR A 942 12.82 7.23 47.26
CA TYR A 942 14.28 7.23 47.42
C TYR A 942 14.96 6.08 46.66
N GLU A 943 14.30 4.93 46.46
CA GLU A 943 14.81 3.83 45.65
C GLU A 943 14.83 4.19 44.16
N GLU A 944 13.78 4.83 43.65
CA GLU A 944 13.67 5.29 42.26
C GLU A 944 14.77 6.31 41.94
N LEU A 945 14.90 7.36 42.76
CA LEU A 945 15.90 8.41 42.57
C LEU A 945 17.34 7.87 42.73
N ALA A 946 17.57 6.95 43.68
CA ALA A 946 18.90 6.33 43.79
C ALA A 946 19.26 5.49 42.57
N ALA A 947 18.29 4.85 41.91
CA ALA A 947 18.54 4.06 40.70
C ALA A 947 18.89 4.97 39.51
N GLU A 948 18.20 6.10 39.39
CA GLU A 948 18.43 7.11 38.37
C GLU A 948 19.84 7.72 38.46
N GLU A 949 20.26 8.13 39.66
CA GLU A 949 21.61 8.66 39.92
C GLU A 949 22.70 7.65 39.52
N VAL A 950 22.43 6.35 39.65
CA VAL A 950 23.35 5.30 39.18
C VAL A 950 23.47 5.31 37.66
N GLU A 951 22.38 5.54 36.92
CA GLU A 951 22.42 5.66 35.46
C GLU A 951 23.22 6.89 35.01
N HIS A 952 23.06 8.03 35.67
CA HIS A 952 23.86 9.23 35.40
C HIS A 952 25.35 8.99 35.69
N ILE A 953 25.67 8.34 36.83
CA ILE A 953 27.05 7.95 37.17
C ILE A 953 27.64 7.04 36.10
N ASP A 954 26.90 6.05 35.62
CA ASP A 954 27.37 5.09 34.61
C ASP A 954 27.61 5.78 33.26
N LEU A 955 26.73 6.69 32.85
CA LEU A 955 26.88 7.48 31.62
C LEU A 955 28.11 8.39 31.70
N LEU A 956 28.22 9.19 32.77
CA LEU A 956 29.36 10.09 32.99
C LEU A 956 30.69 9.33 33.15
N THR A 957 30.67 8.16 33.79
CA THR A 957 31.85 7.31 33.94
C THR A 957 32.27 6.69 32.61
N THR A 958 31.31 6.31 31.77
CA THR A 958 31.59 5.80 30.41
C THR A 958 32.24 6.88 29.56
N GLU A 959 31.74 8.10 29.58
CA GLU A 959 32.35 9.23 28.87
C GLU A 959 33.75 9.56 29.42
N LEU A 960 33.95 9.50 30.74
CA LEU A 960 35.27 9.71 31.34
C LEU A 960 36.28 8.64 30.89
N VAL A 961 35.84 7.39 30.72
CA VAL A 961 36.66 6.29 30.20
C VAL A 961 36.96 6.49 28.71
N ALA A 962 35.97 6.90 27.91
CA ALA A 962 36.13 7.19 26.49
C ALA A 962 37.14 8.32 26.25
N MET A 963 36.98 9.46 26.95
CA MET A 963 37.91 10.59 26.88
C MET A 963 39.34 10.21 27.29
N ARG A 964 39.49 9.32 28.29
CA ARG A 964 40.81 8.79 28.71
C ARG A 964 41.41 7.84 27.68
N ALA A 965 40.60 7.10 26.94
CA ALA A 965 41.04 6.20 25.88
C ALA A 965 41.49 6.96 24.62
N GLU A 966 40.78 8.02 24.23
CA GLU A 966 41.14 8.84 23.07
C GLU A 966 42.44 9.65 23.29
N ARG A 967 42.66 10.19 24.50
CA ARG A 967 43.94 10.90 24.81
C ARG A 967 45.14 9.98 25.05
N ARG A 968 44.96 8.66 25.24
CA ARG A 968 46.06 7.69 25.25
C ARG A 968 46.71 7.48 23.87
N GLY A 969 46.04 7.91 22.80
CA GLY A 969 46.64 7.98 21.46
C GLY A 969 47.48 9.25 21.20
N LEU A 970 47.52 10.18 22.15
CA LEU A 970 48.19 11.49 22.04
C LEU A 970 49.19 11.78 23.18
N LEU A 971 49.47 10.81 24.06
CA LEU A 971 50.51 10.86 25.10
C LEU A 971 51.63 9.85 24.85
#